data_AF-K7PER8-F1
#
_entry.id   AF-K7PER8-F1
#
_cell.length_a   1.000
_cell.length_b   1.000
_cell.length_c   1.000
_cell.angle_alpha   90.00
_cell.angle_beta   90.00
_cell.angle_gamma   90.00
#
_symmetry.space_group_name_H-M   'P 1'
#
loop_
_entity.id
_entity.type
_entity.pdbx_description
1 polymer ?
#
loop_
_entity_poly.entity_id
_entity_poly.type
_entity_poly.pdbx_seq_one_letter_code
_entity_poly.pdbx_strand_id
1 'polypeptide(L)'
;MSLALPLAAYAAPGIGASPATAAGTEAATGSDAAAVDGPLVDYVNPFIGTKDDGNTYPGAAVPFGMVQLSPDNGHNVGYDYDRTSVRGFSLVHLSGVGCGLGGPLPTLPTTGAITSTDYGQYALGFSHDDEEASPGYYRVGLQAPAGTIEAELTATERTGVQRYTFPATAQANVLLNAGQALNRVTESDVRVVDDRTVETRITVRGFCQDTEPQTIWTRTTFDRPFVAHGTWDGQVVTAGADAASGGEGRRGAYVTFDTTGGDLDVEAVTAMSYVGADGAAANLAAEAGTFDAVHDAARSAWEERLGLVRVAQGDPDDLRTFYSSLYRSFLAPNVGSDVDGRYRGWDQEVHAAEPDFTYYQNYSLWDTYRTQQQLLYLLAPDESADMALSLVRQGQQGGWLPRWGYGTVETNIMTGDPATPFLVSAWRQGLLAGHEEEAYAVLRENADGVPPADSPFNGRAANVEYLRDGFVPHEPARSGKPGDYDLQHGASATMEYALADAMLSTMARGLGHDEDADRYAARGQSYRNVFDPRTGNFRARNADGFFVGDADPAHSDGFHEGTAVQYQWLVPQDVPGLFDLMGGTDAAVDRLDAFFAYDELVADPPHVASEVWVNGTYDYYGWETYNPNNEPNLHAPYVYLWTGQPWKTTDVVRAASTLFTDGPDGVTGNDDLGTMSAWHVLSSIGVYPIVPGADLWGLTTPLFDDVTITLDPEVFGRDSLRLTADGVAPDTHYTQSVSLGGEPLDRAWVTGDELTAAGTLDVTVGTEPSAWATDPAASPGAVVPADGTVERLFVGATPRQPVLAPGGRTEVAVQVVAQGAGTSSGTLEVTSDGAVTATTDLAEWTAESDGLPATVEGTVTIEAPADAEPGLHTVRLVVRDAAGTEAVREVSVVVSGESWIADAFDNVGIGDAGAANANLDGSGAYLLRDLLADLGAVQGLELTVPGTDLTYTLGAPRAGAPDNVAASGEVLEVPEHLRSARHLSVVGTSTHGTHGGGLVLGFADGSSQTVDVRLSDWCTGSPEPGNITVAKAGARGDRENVQKIGCGLYATAPVAIPEGKVLTSVTLPSDERFHVFAIATDATGDVPAPQVEVTAQARCLGGKAFVAVRALNTGEQPAAIELATPYGSKLFGDVAPGANAYQSFATRAAAVEAGEVTVTVTTPDGEPQQVTAAYDAAACS
;
A
#
# COMPACT_ATOMS: atom_id res chain seq x y z
N MET A 1 20.88 76.07 35.71
CA MET A 1 20.88 77.53 35.95
C MET A 1 20.54 78.19 34.63
N SER A 2 19.38 78.87 34.59
CA SER A 2 18.92 79.87 33.60
C SER A 2 18.85 79.46 32.12
N LEU A 3 17.65 79.27 31.56
CA LEU A 3 16.78 80.31 30.95
C LEU A 3 17.35 80.97 29.68
N ALA A 4 16.64 80.68 28.58
CA ALA A 4 16.05 81.63 27.63
C ALA A 4 16.91 82.28 26.54
N LEU A 5 16.49 81.95 25.28
CA LEU A 5 16.10 82.86 24.18
C LEU A 5 17.19 83.77 23.55
N PRO A 6 16.99 84.31 22.33
CA PRO A 6 16.81 83.63 21.05
C PRO A 6 17.56 84.38 19.91
N LEU A 7 17.15 84.06 18.68
CA LEU A 7 17.25 84.81 17.43
C LEU A 7 18.46 84.55 16.52
N ALA A 8 18.08 84.00 15.37
CA ALA A 8 18.84 83.81 14.15
C ALA A 8 19.23 85.14 13.50
N ALA A 9 20.36 85.15 12.78
CA ALA A 9 20.37 85.02 11.32
C ALA A 9 21.75 85.30 10.71
N TYR A 10 21.97 84.65 9.56
CA TYR A 10 22.88 84.94 8.44
C TYR A 10 24.31 84.35 8.40
N ALA A 11 24.41 83.34 7.52
CA ALA A 11 25.39 83.05 6.47
C ALA A 11 26.91 83.07 6.73
N ALA A 12 27.46 81.84 6.80
CA ALA A 12 28.31 81.17 5.78
C ALA A 12 29.50 81.90 5.11
N PRO A 13 30.52 81.17 4.60
CA PRO A 13 31.02 79.85 5.00
C PRO A 13 32.57 79.79 5.06
N GLY A 14 33.12 78.67 5.55
CA GLY A 14 34.54 78.33 5.44
C GLY A 14 34.80 76.89 5.86
N ILE A 15 35.09 76.05 4.87
CA ILE A 15 35.31 74.59 4.90
C ILE A 15 36.67 74.24 5.52
N GLY A 16 36.76 73.09 6.21
CA GLY A 16 38.04 72.47 6.59
C GLY A 16 37.95 71.17 7.39
N ALA A 17 37.75 70.05 6.68
CA ALA A 17 38.24 68.66 6.87
C ALA A 17 38.27 67.95 8.26
N SER A 18 37.41 66.91 8.36
CA SER A 18 37.47 65.51 8.89
C SER A 18 38.45 65.11 10.01
N PRO A 19 38.06 64.23 10.98
CA PRO A 19 37.86 62.79 10.72
C PRO A 19 36.81 62.00 11.56
N ALA A 20 36.49 60.80 11.05
CA ALA A 20 36.09 59.54 11.71
C ALA A 20 34.80 59.47 12.55
N THR A 21 33.82 58.71 12.03
CA THR A 21 32.61 58.23 12.72
C THR A 21 32.70 56.73 12.98
N ALA A 22 32.47 56.32 14.23
CA ALA A 22 32.11 54.96 14.61
C ALA A 22 30.58 54.86 14.69
N ALA A 23 30.05 53.80 14.09
CA ALA A 23 28.63 53.53 13.91
C ALA A 23 27.93 53.16 15.23
N GLY A 24 26.76 53.74 15.45
CA GLY A 24 25.71 53.19 16.31
C GLY A 24 24.69 52.50 15.43
N THR A 25 24.38 51.26 15.75
CA THR A 25 23.35 50.43 15.12
C THR A 25 21.97 50.94 15.53
N GLU A 26 21.21 51.45 14.55
CA GLU A 26 19.76 51.67 14.65
C GLU A 26 19.04 50.33 14.54
N ALA A 27 18.05 50.13 15.40
CA ALA A 27 17.07 49.07 15.27
C ALA A 27 16.17 49.37 14.07
N ALA A 28 16.05 48.43 13.14
CA ALA A 28 15.12 48.49 12.04
C ALA A 28 13.71 48.15 12.54
N THR A 29 12.74 49.03 12.25
CA THR A 29 11.31 48.83 12.49
C THR A 29 10.57 49.07 11.18
N GLY A 30 9.70 48.14 10.79
CA GLY A 30 8.73 48.23 9.69
C GLY A 30 8.97 47.18 8.61
N SER A 31 8.13 46.12 8.57
CA SER A 31 8.00 45.25 7.41
C SER A 31 7.38 46.05 6.25
N ASP A 32 7.92 45.88 5.04
CA ASP A 32 7.42 46.49 3.80
C ASP A 32 6.20 45.69 3.29
N ALA A 33 5.07 45.74 4.01
CA ALA A 33 3.82 45.19 3.49
C ALA A 33 3.39 45.95 2.23
N ALA A 34 3.30 45.25 1.10
CA ALA A 34 2.92 45.83 -0.18
C ALA A 34 1.40 45.72 -0.37
N ALA A 35 0.76 46.80 -0.81
CA ALA A 35 -0.62 46.73 -1.27
C ALA A 35 -0.71 45.84 -2.51
N VAL A 36 -1.76 45.02 -2.58
CA VAL A 36 -2.05 44.23 -3.78
C VAL A 36 -2.67 45.18 -4.82
N ASP A 37 -1.79 45.73 -5.66
CA ASP A 37 -2.13 46.70 -6.71
C ASP A 37 -1.70 46.13 -8.09
N GLY A 38 -2.62 45.46 -8.79
CA GLY A 38 -2.36 44.90 -10.12
C GLY A 38 -3.17 43.63 -10.43
N PRO A 39 -2.94 42.99 -11.57
CA PRO A 39 -3.49 41.67 -11.88
C PRO A 39 -2.97 40.59 -10.93
N LEU A 40 -3.86 39.78 -10.37
CA LEU A 40 -3.52 38.71 -9.42
C LEU A 40 -2.68 37.60 -10.05
N VAL A 41 -2.86 37.35 -11.35
CA VAL A 41 -2.05 36.38 -12.11
C VAL A 41 -0.55 36.71 -12.09
N ASP A 42 -0.15 37.96 -11.85
CA ASP A 42 1.25 38.36 -11.80
C ASP A 42 1.93 37.95 -10.45
N TYR A 43 1.14 37.51 -9.46
CA TYR A 43 1.64 36.93 -8.21
C TYR A 43 1.79 35.40 -8.29
N VAL A 44 1.39 34.75 -9.38
CA VAL A 44 1.53 33.30 -9.50
C VAL A 44 2.87 32.95 -10.14
N ASN A 45 3.58 32.00 -9.52
CA ASN A 45 4.78 31.38 -10.08
C ASN A 45 4.52 29.88 -10.34
N PRO A 46 4.22 29.49 -11.60
CA PRO A 46 4.00 28.08 -11.95
C PRO A 46 5.23 27.18 -11.81
N PHE A 47 6.43 27.73 -11.58
CA PHE A 47 7.62 26.91 -11.32
C PHE A 47 7.69 26.37 -9.89
N ILE A 48 6.92 26.90 -8.94
CA ILE A 48 6.96 26.44 -7.55
C ILE A 48 6.48 24.98 -7.47
N GLY A 49 7.35 24.10 -6.95
CA GLY A 49 7.13 22.65 -6.87
C GLY A 49 7.67 21.88 -8.08
N THR A 50 8.44 22.50 -8.97
CA THR A 50 9.06 21.83 -10.14
C THR A 50 10.44 21.26 -9.85
N LYS A 51 10.89 21.34 -8.59
CA LYS A 51 12.18 20.83 -8.10
C LYS A 51 11.98 20.01 -6.82
N ASP A 52 12.96 19.17 -6.47
CA ASP A 52 13.08 18.42 -5.21
C ASP A 52 11.84 17.56 -4.87
N ASP A 53 11.33 16.89 -5.91
CA ASP A 53 10.22 15.93 -5.83
C ASP A 53 8.86 16.54 -5.42
N GLY A 54 8.66 17.85 -5.65
CA GLY A 54 7.34 18.50 -5.58
C GLY A 54 6.41 18.20 -6.77
N ASN A 55 6.95 17.61 -7.84
CA ASN A 55 6.22 16.97 -8.94
C ASN A 55 5.12 17.82 -9.64
N THR A 56 5.21 19.14 -9.61
CA THR A 56 4.32 20.04 -10.37
C THR A 56 4.82 20.28 -11.80
N TYR A 57 4.08 21.05 -12.59
CA TYR A 57 4.44 21.39 -13.97
C TYR A 57 4.17 22.88 -14.27
N PRO A 58 5.02 23.55 -15.09
CA PRO A 58 4.89 24.99 -15.38
C PRO A 58 4.01 25.30 -16.61
N GLY A 59 3.47 24.27 -17.26
CA GLY A 59 2.68 24.39 -18.48
C GLY A 59 1.37 25.16 -18.36
N ALA A 60 0.77 25.44 -19.52
CA ALA A 60 -0.48 26.17 -19.62
C ALA A 60 -1.69 25.25 -19.37
N ALA A 61 -2.50 25.62 -18.39
CA ALA A 61 -3.83 25.06 -18.15
C ALA A 61 -4.81 26.19 -17.80
N VAL A 62 -6.10 25.95 -17.99
CA VAL A 62 -7.19 26.76 -17.39
C VAL A 62 -7.71 26.06 -16.13
N PRO A 63 -8.46 26.74 -15.24
CA PRO A 63 -9.05 26.09 -14.07
C PRO A 63 -9.78 24.80 -14.46
N PHE A 64 -9.38 23.69 -13.83
CA PHE A 64 -9.87 22.32 -14.03
C PHE A 64 -9.88 21.78 -15.46
N GLY A 65 -9.13 22.40 -16.39
CA GLY A 65 -9.13 22.03 -17.80
C GLY A 65 -8.81 20.55 -18.00
N MET A 66 -9.37 19.94 -19.05
CA MET A 66 -9.01 18.62 -19.56
C MET A 66 -7.57 18.59 -20.10
N VAL A 67 -7.09 19.71 -20.64
CA VAL A 67 -5.72 19.88 -21.17
C VAL A 67 -4.84 20.62 -20.16
N GLN A 68 -3.65 20.07 -19.92
CA GLN A 68 -2.55 20.68 -19.17
C GLN A 68 -1.31 20.68 -20.07
N LEU A 69 -1.20 21.67 -20.96
CA LEU A 69 -0.20 21.70 -22.03
C LEU A 69 1.16 22.15 -21.49
N SER A 70 2.09 21.20 -21.28
CA SER A 70 3.34 21.44 -20.56
C SER A 70 4.58 20.90 -21.28
N PRO A 71 5.77 21.48 -21.06
CA PRO A 71 7.04 20.89 -21.48
C PRO A 71 7.37 19.55 -20.81
N ASP A 72 7.82 18.59 -21.60
CA ASP A 72 8.44 17.34 -21.18
C ASP A 72 9.97 17.46 -21.27
N ASN A 73 10.69 17.57 -20.17
CA ASN A 73 12.16 17.62 -20.14
C ASN A 73 12.82 16.29 -19.73
N GLY A 74 11.99 15.24 -19.61
CA GLY A 74 12.38 13.86 -19.37
C GLY A 74 12.19 13.40 -17.94
N HIS A 75 11.64 14.24 -17.07
CA HIS A 75 11.18 13.87 -15.74
C HIS A 75 9.97 12.92 -15.85
N ASN A 76 9.70 12.10 -14.83
CA ASN A 76 8.64 11.09 -14.88
C ASN A 76 7.22 11.72 -14.86
N VAL A 77 7.06 12.93 -14.32
CA VAL A 77 5.81 13.73 -14.39
C VAL A 77 5.88 14.89 -15.40
N GLY A 78 6.87 14.86 -16.30
CA GLY A 78 7.01 15.82 -17.41
C GLY A 78 8.18 16.76 -17.22
N TYR A 79 8.16 17.55 -16.14
CA TYR A 79 9.12 18.64 -15.90
C TYR A 79 9.88 18.50 -14.57
N ASP A 80 11.15 18.89 -14.59
CA ASP A 80 12.08 19.02 -13.46
C ASP A 80 13.00 20.21 -13.74
N TYR A 81 12.99 21.21 -12.85
CA TYR A 81 13.65 22.50 -13.05
C TYR A 81 15.15 22.36 -13.34
N ASP A 82 15.85 21.35 -12.81
CA ASP A 82 17.30 21.22 -13.02
C ASP A 82 17.67 20.69 -14.42
N ARG A 83 16.69 20.32 -15.25
CA ARG A 83 16.91 19.75 -16.60
C ARG A 83 16.79 20.81 -17.69
N THR A 84 17.80 20.87 -18.54
CA THR A 84 18.00 21.95 -19.53
C THR A 84 17.68 21.56 -20.97
N SER A 85 16.85 20.53 -21.19
CA SER A 85 16.42 20.11 -22.54
C SER A 85 14.95 19.73 -22.60
N VAL A 86 14.21 20.23 -23.59
CA VAL A 86 12.82 19.86 -23.85
C VAL A 86 12.76 18.75 -24.92
N ARG A 87 12.01 17.69 -24.64
CA ARG A 87 11.74 16.54 -25.52
C ARG A 87 10.43 16.68 -26.29
N GLY A 88 9.53 17.55 -25.83
CA GLY A 88 8.27 17.90 -26.47
C GLY A 88 7.35 18.68 -25.53
N PHE A 89 6.18 19.05 -26.04
CA PHE A 89 5.09 19.65 -25.27
C PHE A 89 3.87 18.74 -25.40
N SER A 90 3.38 18.19 -24.30
CA SER A 90 2.31 17.17 -24.30
C SER A 90 1.07 17.64 -23.54
N LEU A 91 -0.05 16.91 -23.69
CA LEU A 91 -1.38 17.45 -23.43
C LEU A 91 -1.95 17.23 -22.01
N VAL A 92 -1.44 16.23 -21.26
CA VAL A 92 -2.03 15.81 -19.98
C VAL A 92 -0.95 15.69 -18.92
N HIS A 93 -1.10 16.42 -17.82
CA HIS A 93 -0.19 16.42 -16.67
C HIS A 93 -1.00 16.60 -15.38
N LEU A 94 -0.60 15.89 -14.32
CA LEU A 94 -1.21 16.04 -12.99
C LEU A 94 -0.21 16.70 -12.04
N SER A 95 -0.70 17.63 -11.21
CA SER A 95 0.14 18.41 -10.30
C SER A 95 0.44 17.59 -9.05
N GLY A 96 1.71 17.35 -8.79
CA GLY A 96 2.18 16.79 -7.51
C GLY A 96 1.88 15.31 -7.33
N VAL A 97 1.91 14.49 -8.38
CA VAL A 97 1.74 13.03 -8.21
C VAL A 97 3.07 12.33 -7.95
N GLY A 98 3.12 11.38 -7.01
CA GLY A 98 4.34 10.62 -6.67
C GLY A 98 4.84 9.62 -7.73
N CYS A 99 4.09 9.40 -8.81
CA CYS A 99 4.43 8.44 -9.86
C CYS A 99 4.29 9.03 -11.26
N GLY A 100 5.12 8.53 -12.19
CA GLY A 100 5.11 9.00 -13.57
C GLY A 100 3.81 8.68 -14.30
N LEU A 101 3.20 9.71 -14.90
CA LEU A 101 1.89 9.64 -15.53
C LEU A 101 1.74 10.73 -16.61
N GLY A 102 0.88 10.48 -17.59
CA GLY A 102 0.46 11.48 -18.56
C GLY A 102 1.42 11.65 -19.73
N GLY A 103 1.56 12.90 -20.17
CA GLY A 103 2.32 13.36 -21.33
C GLY A 103 2.03 12.71 -22.69
N PRO A 104 0.79 12.33 -23.03
CA PRO A 104 0.49 11.82 -24.36
C PRO A 104 0.71 12.91 -25.43
N LEU A 105 1.20 12.48 -26.59
CA LEU A 105 1.46 13.30 -27.77
C LEU A 105 2.46 14.46 -27.53
N PRO A 106 3.71 14.18 -27.12
CA PRO A 106 4.72 15.23 -27.09
C PRO A 106 4.94 15.77 -28.51
N THR A 107 4.71 17.07 -28.64
CA THR A 107 4.85 17.84 -29.88
C THR A 107 6.08 18.73 -29.78
N LEU A 108 6.98 18.70 -30.77
CA LEU A 108 8.23 19.48 -30.72
C LEU A 108 8.51 20.19 -32.05
N PRO A 109 8.75 21.52 -32.06
CA PRO A 109 9.23 22.21 -33.23
C PRO A 109 10.74 21.96 -33.42
N THR A 110 11.20 21.77 -34.64
CA THR A 110 12.62 21.57 -34.96
C THR A 110 12.98 22.16 -36.32
N THR A 111 14.27 22.20 -36.65
CA THR A 111 14.74 22.67 -37.96
C THR A 111 15.67 21.66 -38.64
N GLY A 112 15.64 21.65 -39.98
CA GLY A 112 16.52 20.82 -40.78
C GLY A 112 15.99 19.41 -41.02
N ALA A 113 16.89 18.44 -41.16
CA ALA A 113 16.52 17.05 -41.44
C ALA A 113 16.08 16.31 -40.17
N ILE A 114 15.04 15.49 -40.29
CA ILE A 114 14.58 14.61 -39.22
C ILE A 114 15.46 13.37 -39.19
N THR A 115 16.40 13.32 -38.25
CA THR A 115 17.42 12.26 -38.16
C THR A 115 17.12 11.20 -37.12
N SER A 116 16.10 11.40 -36.28
CA SER A 116 15.68 10.47 -35.22
C SER A 116 14.17 10.56 -34.98
N THR A 117 13.58 9.46 -34.52
CA THR A 117 12.20 9.35 -34.01
C THR A 117 12.17 9.16 -32.49
N ASP A 118 13.35 9.12 -31.86
CA ASP A 118 13.53 9.03 -30.42
C ASP A 118 13.53 10.43 -29.80
N TYR A 119 12.54 10.71 -28.95
CA TYR A 119 12.37 12.02 -28.32
C TYR A 119 13.51 12.45 -27.40
N GLY A 120 14.26 11.50 -26.83
CA GLY A 120 15.47 11.81 -26.07
C GLY A 120 16.64 12.23 -26.97
N GLN A 121 16.61 11.89 -28.27
CA GLN A 121 17.69 12.19 -29.22
C GLN A 121 17.43 13.46 -30.04
N TYR A 122 16.16 13.82 -30.29
CA TYR A 122 15.81 15.06 -30.98
C TYR A 122 15.49 16.22 -30.04
N ALA A 123 15.64 16.03 -28.72
CA ALA A 123 15.44 17.05 -27.71
C ALA A 123 16.27 18.32 -28.01
N LEU A 124 15.70 19.49 -27.69
CA LEU A 124 16.35 20.78 -27.87
C LEU A 124 16.74 21.36 -26.51
N GLY A 125 17.94 21.95 -26.44
CA GLY A 125 18.41 22.63 -25.23
C GLY A 125 17.67 23.96 -25.02
N PHE A 126 17.54 24.38 -23.77
CA PHE A 126 17.00 25.69 -23.38
C PHE A 126 17.74 26.24 -22.14
N SER A 127 17.35 27.43 -21.67
CA SER A 127 17.84 28.05 -20.43
C SER A 127 16.69 28.76 -19.73
N HIS A 128 16.64 28.72 -18.40
CA HIS A 128 15.63 29.44 -17.60
C HIS A 128 15.72 30.97 -17.76
N ASP A 129 16.87 31.51 -18.19
CA ASP A 129 16.99 32.94 -18.56
C ASP A 129 16.13 33.31 -19.78
N ASP A 130 15.71 32.30 -20.56
CA ASP A 130 14.88 32.42 -21.76
C ASP A 130 13.63 31.54 -21.64
N GLU A 131 13.08 31.43 -20.42
CA GLU A 131 11.88 30.68 -20.07
C GLU A 131 10.99 31.51 -19.16
N GLU A 132 9.68 31.52 -19.44
CA GLU A 132 8.68 32.26 -18.67
C GLU A 132 7.41 31.42 -18.54
N ALA A 133 6.75 31.50 -17.38
CA ALA A 133 5.49 30.83 -17.12
C ALA A 133 4.56 31.74 -16.30
N SER A 134 3.26 31.70 -16.60
CA SER A 134 2.20 32.36 -15.84
C SER A 134 0.89 31.56 -16.00
N PRO A 135 -0.14 31.80 -15.19
CA PRO A 135 -1.41 31.05 -15.30
C PRO A 135 -1.97 31.06 -16.73
N GLY A 136 -2.07 29.87 -17.33
CA GLY A 136 -2.57 29.70 -18.71
C GLY A 136 -1.56 30.01 -19.82
N TYR A 137 -0.27 30.21 -19.51
CA TYR A 137 0.77 30.53 -20.49
C TYR A 137 2.16 29.99 -20.11
N TYR A 138 2.87 29.48 -21.11
CA TYR A 138 4.28 29.11 -20.98
C TYR A 138 5.05 29.50 -22.24
N ARG A 139 6.30 29.94 -22.09
CA ARG A 139 7.18 30.36 -23.20
C ARG A 139 8.61 29.92 -22.96
N VAL A 140 9.26 29.40 -24.00
CA VAL A 140 10.67 28.98 -23.94
C VAL A 140 11.40 29.16 -25.27
N GLY A 141 12.66 29.59 -25.20
CA GLY A 141 13.59 29.60 -26.34
C GLY A 141 14.35 28.29 -26.53
N LEU A 142 14.06 27.58 -27.62
CA LEU A 142 14.65 26.28 -27.96
C LEU A 142 15.85 26.42 -28.91
N GLN A 143 16.98 25.82 -28.55
CA GLN A 143 18.23 25.87 -29.31
C GLN A 143 18.20 24.87 -30.48
N ALA A 144 17.66 25.26 -31.63
CA ALA A 144 17.61 24.43 -32.84
C ALA A 144 18.83 24.66 -33.77
N PRO A 145 19.14 23.70 -34.68
CA PRO A 145 20.31 23.80 -35.57
C PRO A 145 20.36 25.05 -36.46
N ALA A 146 19.20 25.57 -36.89
CA ALA A 146 19.11 26.76 -37.74
C ALA A 146 18.96 28.08 -36.96
N GLY A 147 18.94 28.05 -35.63
CA GLY A 147 18.71 29.20 -34.74
C GLY A 147 17.71 28.88 -33.64
N THR A 148 17.47 29.85 -32.76
CA THR A 148 16.46 29.73 -31.69
C THR A 148 15.06 29.65 -32.29
N ILE A 149 14.26 28.70 -31.81
CA ILE A 149 12.81 28.65 -32.03
C ILE A 149 12.17 29.09 -30.72
N GLU A 150 11.35 30.14 -30.74
CA GLU A 150 10.52 30.46 -29.58
C GLU A 150 9.26 29.60 -29.64
N ALA A 151 8.97 28.91 -28.55
CA ALA A 151 7.76 28.11 -28.39
C ALA A 151 6.91 28.72 -27.28
N GLU A 152 5.66 29.01 -27.60
CA GLU A 152 4.67 29.54 -26.68
C GLU A 152 3.46 28.61 -26.61
N LEU A 153 2.92 28.42 -25.42
CA LEU A 153 1.83 27.49 -25.11
C LEU A 153 0.72 28.25 -24.39
N THR A 154 -0.53 27.98 -24.76
CA THR A 154 -1.73 28.35 -23.99
C THR A 154 -2.79 27.25 -24.14
N ALA A 155 -3.87 27.30 -23.38
CA ALA A 155 -4.90 26.27 -23.39
C ALA A 155 -6.30 26.85 -23.19
N THR A 156 -7.29 26.14 -23.74
CA THR A 156 -8.70 26.19 -23.34
C THR A 156 -9.00 24.99 -22.45
N GLU A 157 -10.28 24.75 -22.15
CA GLU A 157 -10.70 23.59 -21.36
C GLU A 157 -10.29 22.25 -22.01
N ARG A 158 -10.43 22.08 -23.34
CA ARG A 158 -10.18 20.81 -24.05
C ARG A 158 -9.17 20.90 -25.19
N THR A 159 -8.56 22.06 -25.39
CA THR A 159 -7.67 22.34 -26.52
C THR A 159 -6.37 23.00 -26.06
N GLY A 160 -5.23 22.48 -26.51
CA GLY A 160 -3.94 23.14 -26.40
C GLY A 160 -3.62 23.97 -27.64
N VAL A 161 -3.07 25.17 -27.47
CA VAL A 161 -2.68 26.07 -28.57
C VAL A 161 -1.21 26.41 -28.44
N GLN A 162 -0.47 26.18 -29.52
CA GLN A 162 0.97 26.35 -29.58
C GLN A 162 1.31 27.37 -30.67
N ARG A 163 2.20 28.32 -30.38
CA ARG A 163 2.80 29.20 -31.38
C ARG A 163 4.30 28.96 -31.42
N TYR A 164 4.83 28.76 -32.62
CA TYR A 164 6.25 28.55 -32.85
C TYR A 164 6.81 29.62 -33.77
N THR A 165 7.70 30.47 -33.25
CA THR A 165 8.41 31.49 -34.01
C THR A 165 9.75 30.90 -34.49
N PHE A 166 9.80 30.47 -35.74
CA PHE A 166 10.99 29.83 -36.32
C PHE A 166 12.02 30.86 -36.83
N PRO A 167 13.31 30.49 -36.91
CA PRO A 167 14.23 31.21 -37.78
C PRO A 167 13.82 31.05 -39.26
N ALA A 168 14.28 31.93 -40.14
CA ALA A 168 14.02 31.80 -41.58
C ALA A 168 14.66 30.51 -42.13
N THR A 169 13.84 29.51 -42.49
CA THR A 169 14.28 28.21 -43.00
C THR A 169 13.23 27.59 -43.93
N ALA A 170 13.68 26.78 -44.90
CA ALA A 170 12.78 26.00 -45.74
C ALA A 170 12.36 24.66 -45.09
N GLN A 171 12.86 24.39 -43.88
CA GLN A 171 12.66 23.15 -43.13
C GLN A 171 12.30 23.46 -41.67
N ALA A 172 11.22 24.22 -41.46
CA ALA A 172 10.61 24.43 -40.15
C ALA A 172 9.66 23.25 -39.91
N ASN A 173 10.02 22.33 -39.01
CA ASN A 173 9.25 21.11 -38.79
C ASN A 173 8.51 21.16 -37.46
N VAL A 174 7.34 20.53 -37.40
CA VAL A 174 6.66 20.19 -36.15
C VAL A 174 6.51 18.67 -36.11
N LEU A 175 7.03 18.04 -35.04
CA LEU A 175 6.97 16.60 -34.81
C LEU A 175 5.83 16.28 -33.84
N LEU A 176 4.94 15.34 -34.18
CA LEU A 176 3.84 14.87 -33.33
C LEU A 176 4.05 13.39 -33.02
N ASN A 177 4.44 13.07 -31.78
CA ASN A 177 4.86 11.72 -31.42
C ASN A 177 3.78 10.92 -30.68
N ALA A 178 2.85 10.33 -31.45
CA ALA A 178 1.75 9.53 -30.91
C ALA A 178 2.20 8.25 -30.17
N GLY A 179 3.40 7.75 -30.46
CA GLY A 179 3.99 6.59 -29.81
C GLY A 179 4.77 6.89 -28.53
N GLN A 180 4.61 8.08 -27.96
CA GLN A 180 5.29 8.51 -26.74
C GLN A 180 4.29 9.11 -25.73
N ALA A 181 4.51 8.75 -24.47
CA ALA A 181 3.89 9.32 -23.28
C ALA A 181 4.90 9.24 -22.12
N LEU A 182 4.57 9.82 -20.95
CA LEU A 182 5.35 9.65 -19.72
C LEU A 182 5.11 8.28 -19.09
N ASN A 183 3.90 7.72 -19.28
CA ASN A 183 3.60 6.32 -19.01
C ASN A 183 3.70 5.44 -20.27
N ARG A 184 3.21 4.19 -20.22
CA ARG A 184 3.43 3.21 -21.30
C ARG A 184 2.38 3.37 -22.41
N VAL A 185 2.84 3.64 -23.63
CA VAL A 185 2.00 3.57 -24.84
C VAL A 185 1.93 2.12 -25.34
N THR A 186 0.73 1.56 -25.43
CA THR A 186 0.49 0.20 -25.93
C THR A 186 0.04 0.16 -27.38
N GLU A 187 -0.58 1.23 -27.86
CA GLU A 187 -1.05 1.37 -29.22
C GLU A 187 -1.01 2.83 -29.64
N SER A 188 -0.63 3.08 -30.90
CA SER A 188 -0.63 4.43 -31.45
C SER A 188 -0.98 4.42 -32.93
N ASP A 189 -1.82 5.38 -33.32
CA ASP A 189 -2.16 5.67 -34.70
C ASP A 189 -1.96 7.15 -34.97
N VAL A 190 -1.48 7.47 -36.16
CA VAL A 190 -1.34 8.83 -36.66
C VAL A 190 -1.79 8.90 -38.11
N ARG A 191 -2.53 9.95 -38.45
CA ARG A 191 -3.06 10.18 -39.80
C ARG A 191 -2.97 11.66 -40.18
N VAL A 192 -2.30 11.97 -41.28
CA VAL A 192 -2.36 13.27 -41.95
C VAL A 192 -3.58 13.25 -42.88
N VAL A 193 -4.55 14.12 -42.63
CA VAL A 193 -5.91 13.97 -43.21
C VAL A 193 -6.20 14.95 -44.35
N ASP A 194 -5.52 16.09 -44.33
CA ASP A 194 -5.51 17.13 -45.36
C ASP A 194 -4.23 17.97 -45.23
N ASP A 195 -4.13 19.09 -45.95
CA ASP A 195 -2.94 19.95 -45.96
C ASP A 195 -2.67 20.76 -44.67
N ARG A 196 -3.50 20.60 -43.64
CA ARG A 196 -3.42 21.33 -42.36
C ARG A 196 -3.66 20.48 -41.12
N THR A 197 -4.06 19.23 -41.25
CA THR A 197 -4.64 18.49 -40.13
C THR A 197 -4.01 17.13 -39.91
N VAL A 198 -3.68 16.83 -38.65
CA VAL A 198 -3.20 15.53 -38.18
C VAL A 198 -4.14 15.01 -37.09
N GLU A 199 -4.52 13.74 -37.17
CA GLU A 199 -5.29 13.05 -36.14
C GLU A 199 -4.44 11.96 -35.49
N THR A 200 -4.58 11.77 -34.18
CA THR A 200 -3.94 10.65 -33.47
C THR A 200 -4.91 9.88 -32.59
N ARG A 201 -4.57 8.61 -32.37
CA ARG A 201 -5.13 7.78 -31.31
C ARG A 201 -3.98 7.21 -30.50
N ILE A 202 -4.03 7.36 -29.19
CA ILE A 202 -2.98 6.93 -28.27
C ILE A 202 -3.63 6.11 -27.17
N THR A 203 -3.21 4.86 -27.04
CA THR A 203 -3.64 4.00 -25.93
C THR A 203 -2.49 3.93 -24.92
N VAL A 204 -2.75 4.39 -23.71
CA VAL A 204 -1.78 4.43 -22.60
C VAL A 204 -2.21 3.49 -21.48
N ARG A 205 -1.24 3.05 -20.66
CA ARG A 205 -1.49 2.40 -19.38
C ARG A 205 -0.36 2.67 -18.40
N GLY A 206 -0.67 2.51 -17.14
CA GLY A 206 0.26 2.55 -16.03
C GLY A 206 0.21 3.86 -15.23
N PHE A 207 0.30 3.69 -13.91
CA PHE A 207 0.44 4.69 -12.85
C PHE A 207 0.91 4.00 -11.58
N CYS A 208 2.15 4.25 -11.11
CA CYS A 208 2.91 3.48 -10.10
C CYS A 208 3.13 1.98 -10.41
N GLN A 209 2.28 1.42 -11.26
CA GLN A 209 2.16 0.02 -11.61
C GLN A 209 1.41 -0.11 -12.95
N ASP A 210 1.09 -1.33 -13.35
CA ASP A 210 0.37 -1.63 -14.59
C ASP A 210 -1.14 -1.49 -14.39
N THR A 211 -1.85 -0.85 -15.34
CA THR A 211 -3.30 -0.58 -15.24
C THR A 211 -4.06 -1.09 -16.47
N GLU A 212 -5.39 -1.04 -16.45
CA GLU A 212 -6.18 -1.17 -17.68
C GLU A 212 -5.84 -0.04 -18.67
N PRO A 213 -5.91 -0.30 -19.99
CA PRO A 213 -5.56 0.68 -21.00
C PRO A 213 -6.64 1.74 -21.18
N GLN A 214 -6.21 3.00 -21.31
CA GLN A 214 -7.06 4.14 -21.64
C GLN A 214 -6.71 4.69 -23.02
N THR A 215 -7.70 5.05 -23.82
CA THR A 215 -7.49 5.63 -25.16
C THR A 215 -7.78 7.13 -25.18
N ILE A 216 -6.89 7.90 -25.78
CA ILE A 216 -6.98 9.34 -26.02
C ILE A 216 -6.97 9.57 -27.53
N TRP A 217 -7.91 10.39 -28.00
CA TRP A 217 -8.03 10.81 -29.39
C TRP A 217 -7.65 12.27 -29.51
N THR A 218 -6.88 12.63 -30.53
CA THR A 218 -6.51 14.03 -30.75
C THR A 218 -6.73 14.46 -32.20
N ARG A 219 -6.94 15.77 -32.38
CA ARG A 219 -6.96 16.43 -33.68
C ARG A 219 -6.16 17.73 -33.60
N THR A 220 -5.06 17.78 -34.34
CA THR A 220 -4.19 18.96 -34.48
C THR A 220 -4.43 19.64 -35.82
N THR A 221 -4.72 20.94 -35.82
CA THR A 221 -4.83 21.78 -37.02
C THR A 221 -3.81 22.92 -37.00
N PHE A 222 -3.23 23.20 -38.16
CA PHE A 222 -2.28 24.31 -38.35
C PHE A 222 -2.93 25.51 -39.05
N ASP A 223 -2.49 26.72 -38.71
CA ASP A 223 -2.97 27.99 -39.29
C ASP A 223 -2.71 28.11 -40.80
N ARG A 224 -1.72 27.36 -41.30
CA ARG A 224 -1.23 27.39 -42.68
C ARG A 224 -1.00 25.99 -43.24
N PRO A 225 -1.05 25.81 -44.57
CA PRO A 225 -0.82 24.51 -45.17
C PRO A 225 0.65 24.10 -45.05
N PHE A 226 0.91 22.82 -44.81
CA PHE A 226 2.27 22.29 -44.84
C PHE A 226 2.80 22.21 -46.28
N VAL A 227 4.12 22.38 -46.46
CA VAL A 227 4.82 22.21 -47.74
C VAL A 227 5.35 20.79 -47.95
N ALA A 228 5.48 20.03 -46.86
CA ALA A 228 5.78 18.60 -46.85
C ALA A 228 5.28 17.94 -45.55
N HIS A 229 5.07 16.63 -45.60
CA HIS A 229 4.71 15.83 -44.43
C HIS A 229 5.26 14.40 -44.56
N GLY A 230 5.16 13.63 -43.49
CA GLY A 230 5.35 12.19 -43.49
C GLY A 230 5.09 11.59 -42.13
N THR A 231 5.13 10.25 -42.06
CA THR A 231 4.96 9.50 -40.81
C THR A 231 6.19 8.66 -40.49
N TRP A 232 6.28 8.17 -39.26
CA TRP A 232 7.26 7.17 -38.88
C TRP A 232 6.63 5.97 -38.15
N ASP A 233 7.31 4.83 -38.27
CA ASP A 233 7.07 3.61 -37.49
C ASP A 233 8.42 3.06 -37.00
N GLY A 234 8.60 3.03 -35.68
CA GLY A 234 9.86 2.73 -35.05
C GLY A 234 10.91 3.77 -35.45
N GLN A 235 12.00 3.34 -36.10
CA GLN A 235 13.09 4.21 -36.56
C GLN A 235 12.92 4.64 -38.03
N VAL A 236 11.88 4.16 -38.72
CA VAL A 236 11.72 4.37 -40.16
C VAL A 236 10.83 5.57 -40.41
N VAL A 237 11.41 6.66 -40.93
CA VAL A 237 10.68 7.85 -41.39
C VAL A 237 10.34 7.71 -42.88
N THR A 238 9.07 7.86 -43.24
CA THR A 238 8.58 7.75 -44.61
C THR A 238 7.98 9.08 -45.08
N ALA A 239 8.70 9.79 -45.95
CA ALA A 239 8.24 11.04 -46.53
C ALA A 239 7.00 10.85 -47.42
N GLY A 240 6.02 11.73 -47.28
CA GLY A 240 4.76 11.72 -48.02
C GLY A 240 3.79 10.60 -47.64
N ALA A 241 4.09 9.82 -46.59
CA ALA A 241 3.14 8.86 -46.04
C ALA A 241 2.06 9.61 -45.22
N ASP A 242 0.80 9.22 -45.42
CA ASP A 242 -0.35 9.86 -44.77
C ASP A 242 -0.74 9.19 -43.45
N ALA A 243 -0.21 8.00 -43.14
CA ALA A 243 -0.59 7.27 -41.94
C ALA A 243 0.51 6.34 -41.42
N ALA A 244 0.49 6.07 -40.12
CA ALA A 244 1.17 4.96 -39.47
C ALA A 244 0.30 4.44 -38.33
N SER A 245 0.20 3.12 -38.19
CA SER A 245 -0.73 2.46 -37.24
C SER A 245 -0.13 1.16 -36.72
N GLY A 246 -0.40 0.81 -35.46
CA GLY A 246 -0.07 -0.51 -34.90
C GLY A 246 0.04 -0.53 -33.37
N GLY A 247 0.41 -1.70 -32.83
CA GLY A 247 0.58 -1.95 -31.38
C GLY A 247 1.79 -1.24 -30.77
N GLU A 248 2.56 -1.87 -29.88
CA GLU A 248 3.70 -1.18 -29.27
C GLU A 248 4.73 -0.70 -30.30
N GLY A 249 5.14 0.57 -30.20
CA GLY A 249 6.10 1.18 -31.13
C GLY A 249 5.99 2.70 -31.19
N ARG A 250 7.12 3.33 -31.52
CA ARG A 250 7.20 4.79 -31.71
C ARG A 250 6.61 5.15 -33.07
N ARG A 251 5.36 5.63 -33.10
CA ARG A 251 4.72 6.17 -34.31
C ARG A 251 4.44 7.66 -34.16
N GLY A 252 4.39 8.35 -35.27
CA GLY A 252 4.06 9.78 -35.27
C GLY A 252 4.18 10.39 -36.66
N ALA A 253 3.97 11.69 -36.72
CA ALA A 253 3.99 12.46 -37.96
C ALA A 253 4.88 13.68 -37.84
N TYR A 254 5.43 14.11 -38.96
CA TYR A 254 6.02 15.43 -39.09
C TYR A 254 5.29 16.20 -40.18
N VAL A 255 5.18 17.51 -39.96
CA VAL A 255 4.78 18.48 -40.97
C VAL A 255 5.89 19.53 -41.10
N THR A 256 6.08 20.05 -42.30
CA THR A 256 7.12 21.02 -42.62
C THR A 256 6.53 22.27 -43.25
N PHE A 257 7.06 23.43 -42.87
CA PHE A 257 6.71 24.75 -43.36
C PHE A 257 7.95 25.45 -43.95
N ASP A 258 7.71 26.39 -44.86
CA ASP A 258 8.74 27.29 -45.40
C ASP A 258 8.56 28.69 -44.80
N THR A 259 9.47 29.07 -43.90
CA THR A 259 9.48 30.37 -43.22
C THR A 259 10.47 31.36 -43.86
N THR A 260 11.05 31.03 -45.03
CA THR A 260 11.98 31.95 -45.73
C THR A 260 11.29 33.19 -46.30
N GLY A 261 9.95 33.15 -46.43
CA GLY A 261 9.12 34.25 -46.91
C GLY A 261 8.93 35.41 -45.94
N GLY A 262 9.38 35.27 -44.69
CA GLY A 262 9.32 36.31 -43.64
C GLY A 262 8.13 36.20 -42.68
N ASP A 263 7.20 35.28 -42.93
CA ASP A 263 6.20 34.83 -41.95
C ASP A 263 6.80 33.65 -41.17
N LEU A 264 7.22 33.92 -39.94
CA LEU A 264 8.03 33.01 -39.12
C LEU A 264 7.20 32.16 -38.15
N ASP A 265 5.98 32.59 -37.89
CA ASP A 265 5.12 32.01 -36.86
C ASP A 265 4.38 30.81 -37.46
N VAL A 266 4.17 29.76 -36.67
CA VAL A 266 3.29 28.64 -37.02
C VAL A 266 2.45 28.34 -35.79
N GLU A 267 1.13 28.37 -35.95
CA GLU A 267 0.21 28.01 -34.87
C GLU A 267 -0.31 26.59 -35.06
N ALA A 268 -0.31 25.81 -33.98
CA ALA A 268 -0.87 24.46 -33.90
C ALA A 268 -1.92 24.41 -32.80
N VAL A 269 -3.15 24.01 -33.16
CA VAL A 269 -4.28 23.88 -32.24
C VAL A 269 -4.62 22.41 -32.12
N THR A 270 -4.48 21.82 -30.94
CA THR A 270 -4.70 20.39 -30.69
C THR A 270 -5.81 20.18 -29.66
N ALA A 271 -6.93 19.62 -30.08
CA ALA A 271 -7.99 19.20 -29.16
C ALA A 271 -7.88 17.71 -28.84
N MET A 272 -8.30 17.32 -27.63
CA MET A 272 -8.35 15.92 -27.20
C MET A 272 -9.76 15.46 -26.82
N SER A 273 -9.98 14.15 -26.80
CA SER A 273 -11.19 13.50 -26.32
C SER A 273 -10.89 12.10 -25.79
N TYR A 274 -11.51 11.75 -24.66
CA TYR A 274 -11.52 10.38 -24.12
C TYR A 274 -12.61 9.49 -24.76
N VAL A 275 -13.52 10.09 -25.53
CA VAL A 275 -14.65 9.39 -26.17
C VAL A 275 -14.27 8.87 -27.55
N GLY A 276 -13.75 9.73 -28.42
CA GLY A 276 -13.48 9.37 -29.82
C GLY A 276 -13.01 10.53 -30.70
N ALA A 277 -12.59 10.20 -31.93
CA ALA A 277 -12.14 11.17 -32.93
C ALA A 277 -13.19 12.26 -33.25
N ASP A 278 -14.47 11.90 -33.32
CA ASP A 278 -15.55 12.86 -33.55
C ASP A 278 -15.71 13.83 -32.37
N GLY A 279 -15.44 13.37 -31.15
CA GLY A 279 -15.40 14.18 -29.94
C GLY A 279 -14.26 15.21 -29.98
N ALA A 280 -13.04 14.75 -30.29
CA ALA A 280 -11.89 15.64 -30.47
C ALA A 280 -12.14 16.69 -31.57
N ALA A 281 -12.80 16.30 -32.67
CA ALA A 281 -13.19 17.24 -33.72
C ALA A 281 -14.25 18.25 -33.28
N ALA A 282 -15.23 17.83 -32.45
CA ALA A 282 -16.24 18.72 -31.89
C ALA A 282 -15.65 19.72 -30.88
N ASN A 283 -14.77 19.24 -29.98
CA ASN A 283 -14.03 20.07 -29.03
C ASN A 283 -13.21 21.14 -29.77
N LEU A 284 -12.44 20.73 -30.79
CA LEU A 284 -11.68 21.65 -31.64
C LEU A 284 -12.59 22.70 -32.29
N ALA A 285 -13.74 22.29 -32.84
CA ALA A 285 -14.65 23.21 -33.52
C ALA A 285 -15.31 24.22 -32.58
N ALA A 286 -15.54 23.84 -31.32
CA ALA A 286 -16.15 24.69 -30.31
C ALA A 286 -15.16 25.68 -29.69
N GLU A 287 -13.90 25.27 -29.51
CA GLU A 287 -12.90 26.01 -28.73
C GLU A 287 -11.77 26.63 -29.59
N ALA A 288 -11.80 26.48 -30.91
CA ALA A 288 -10.77 27.05 -31.80
C ALA A 288 -10.69 28.58 -31.71
N GLY A 289 -9.45 29.08 -31.59
CA GLY A 289 -9.11 30.49 -31.61
C GLY A 289 -7.65 30.71 -32.02
N THR A 290 -7.27 31.96 -32.27
CA THR A 290 -5.85 32.34 -32.44
C THR A 290 -5.13 32.29 -31.11
N PHE A 291 -3.81 32.08 -31.11
CA PHE A 291 -3.00 32.04 -29.88
C PHE A 291 -3.30 33.18 -28.91
N ASP A 292 -3.21 34.44 -29.37
CA ASP A 292 -3.38 35.62 -28.50
C ASP A 292 -4.78 35.67 -27.85
N ALA A 293 -5.82 35.28 -28.59
CA ALA A 293 -7.19 35.30 -28.10
C ALA A 293 -7.44 34.24 -27.03
N VAL A 294 -6.84 33.06 -27.19
CA VAL A 294 -6.92 31.98 -26.18
C VAL A 294 -6.08 32.35 -24.96
N HIS A 295 -4.89 32.92 -25.16
CA HIS A 295 -4.04 33.40 -24.07
C HIS A 295 -4.74 34.48 -23.22
N ASP A 296 -5.34 35.49 -23.87
CA ASP A 296 -6.10 36.54 -23.18
C ASP A 296 -7.30 35.97 -22.41
N ALA A 297 -7.99 34.97 -22.97
CA ALA A 297 -9.10 34.29 -22.32
C ALA A 297 -8.65 33.46 -21.11
N ALA A 298 -7.56 32.69 -21.24
CA ALA A 298 -6.99 31.91 -20.16
C ALA A 298 -6.52 32.81 -19.00
N ARG A 299 -5.82 33.92 -19.32
CA ARG A 299 -5.41 34.92 -18.34
C ARG A 299 -6.62 35.51 -17.62
N SER A 300 -7.70 35.81 -18.35
CA SER A 300 -8.92 36.37 -17.76
C SER A 300 -9.63 35.37 -16.84
N ALA A 301 -9.71 34.08 -17.23
CA ALA A 301 -10.28 33.02 -16.41
C ALA A 301 -9.50 32.85 -15.09
N TRP A 302 -8.17 32.92 -15.14
CA TRP A 302 -7.35 32.87 -13.94
C TRP A 302 -7.49 34.11 -13.07
N GLU A 303 -7.55 35.31 -13.65
CA GLU A 303 -7.78 36.54 -12.88
C GLU A 303 -9.12 36.50 -12.13
N GLU A 304 -10.17 35.97 -12.77
CA GLU A 304 -11.47 35.75 -12.12
C GLU A 304 -11.35 34.76 -10.96
N ARG A 305 -10.69 33.62 -11.19
CA ARG A 305 -10.59 32.55 -10.19
C ARG A 305 -9.73 32.93 -8.98
N LEU A 306 -8.56 33.54 -9.21
CA LEU A 306 -7.71 34.08 -8.15
C LEU A 306 -8.41 35.23 -7.42
N GLY A 307 -9.22 36.01 -8.14
CA GLY A 307 -10.01 37.13 -7.59
C GLY A 307 -11.11 36.72 -6.62
N LEU A 308 -11.41 35.43 -6.49
CA LEU A 308 -12.31 34.90 -5.46
C LEU A 308 -11.74 35.10 -4.06
N VAL A 309 -10.42 35.14 -3.89
CA VAL A 309 -9.78 35.42 -2.60
C VAL A 309 -8.84 36.60 -2.75
N ARG A 310 -9.24 37.75 -2.21
CA ARG A 310 -8.46 39.00 -2.29
C ARG A 310 -7.78 39.28 -0.96
N VAL A 311 -6.46 39.25 -0.97
CA VAL A 311 -5.61 39.80 0.10
C VAL A 311 -5.40 41.29 -0.15
N ALA A 312 -5.60 42.16 0.84
CA ALA A 312 -5.45 43.60 0.65
C ALA A 312 -3.97 44.04 0.59
N GLN A 313 -3.15 43.47 1.46
CA GLN A 313 -1.71 43.74 1.56
C GLN A 313 -1.00 42.53 2.20
N GLY A 314 0.28 42.35 1.90
CA GLY A 314 1.10 41.28 2.45
C GLY A 314 2.57 41.43 2.11
N ASP A 315 3.41 40.55 2.65
CA ASP A 315 4.78 40.39 2.17
C ASP A 315 4.75 39.87 0.72
N PRO A 316 5.58 40.38 -0.21
CA PRO A 316 5.58 39.93 -1.60
C PRO A 316 5.82 38.44 -1.80
N ASP A 317 6.63 37.81 -0.94
CA ASP A 317 6.93 36.39 -1.04
C ASP A 317 5.72 35.58 -0.54
N ASP A 318 5.11 35.97 0.59
CA ASP A 318 3.87 35.37 1.10
C ASP A 318 2.70 35.49 0.10
N LEU A 319 2.59 36.63 -0.58
CA LEU A 319 1.59 36.82 -1.64
C LEU A 319 1.85 35.86 -2.82
N ARG A 320 3.12 35.69 -3.20
CA ARG A 320 3.49 34.80 -4.29
C ARG A 320 3.19 33.34 -3.95
N THR A 321 3.57 32.88 -2.76
CA THR A 321 3.30 31.51 -2.32
C THR A 321 1.80 31.26 -2.17
N PHE A 322 1.06 32.22 -1.59
CA PHE A 322 -0.39 32.13 -1.43
C PHE A 322 -1.13 32.00 -2.76
N TYR A 323 -0.92 32.93 -3.70
CA TYR A 323 -1.62 32.88 -5.00
C TYR A 323 -1.15 31.70 -5.86
N SER A 324 0.10 31.24 -5.72
CA SER A 324 0.57 30.04 -6.41
C SER A 324 -0.05 28.76 -5.85
N SER A 325 -0.25 28.66 -4.54
CA SER A 325 -1.01 27.56 -3.94
C SER A 325 -2.49 27.63 -4.35
N LEU A 326 -3.11 28.82 -4.35
CA LEU A 326 -4.48 28.98 -4.84
C LEU A 326 -4.63 28.57 -6.31
N TYR A 327 -3.66 28.92 -7.15
CA TYR A 327 -3.59 28.46 -8.55
C TYR A 327 -3.57 26.93 -8.64
N ARG A 328 -2.69 26.26 -7.91
CA ARG A 328 -2.57 24.79 -7.91
C ARG A 328 -3.83 24.09 -7.43
N SER A 329 -4.53 24.64 -6.44
CA SER A 329 -5.82 24.12 -5.97
C SER A 329 -6.95 24.18 -7.02
N PHE A 330 -6.79 24.92 -8.12
CA PHE A 330 -7.75 24.93 -9.22
C PHE A 330 -7.32 24.09 -10.44
N LEU A 331 -6.23 23.33 -10.36
CA LEU A 331 -5.76 22.49 -11.47
C LEU A 331 -6.45 21.13 -11.56
N ALA A 332 -7.04 20.62 -10.47
CA ALA A 332 -7.64 19.29 -10.40
C ALA A 332 -8.81 19.22 -9.40
N PRO A 333 -9.72 18.23 -9.53
CA PRO A 333 -9.91 17.26 -10.63
C PRO A 333 -10.18 17.90 -12.00
N ASN A 334 -10.09 17.12 -13.08
CA ASN A 334 -10.16 17.65 -14.45
C ASN A 334 -11.46 17.24 -15.16
N VAL A 335 -11.92 18.10 -16.07
CA VAL A 335 -13.04 17.79 -16.97
C VAL A 335 -12.74 16.52 -17.79
N GLY A 336 -13.66 15.54 -17.73
CA GLY A 336 -13.59 14.27 -18.45
C GLY A 336 -14.61 14.11 -19.58
N SER A 337 -15.49 15.10 -19.78
CA SER A 337 -16.51 15.12 -20.82
C SER A 337 -16.12 15.98 -22.03
N ASP A 338 -16.54 15.57 -23.23
CA ASP A 338 -16.48 16.38 -24.44
C ASP A 338 -17.50 17.53 -24.36
N VAL A 339 -17.36 18.53 -25.25
CA VAL A 339 -18.22 19.73 -25.31
C VAL A 339 -19.70 19.40 -25.59
N ASP A 340 -19.99 18.21 -26.10
CA ASP A 340 -21.36 17.71 -26.33
C ASP A 340 -21.94 16.92 -25.13
N GLY A 341 -21.22 16.89 -24.01
CA GLY A 341 -21.60 16.21 -22.77
C GLY A 341 -21.32 14.72 -22.77
N ARG A 342 -20.79 14.12 -23.86
CA ARG A 342 -20.41 12.70 -23.85
C ARG A 342 -19.13 12.49 -23.06
N TYR A 343 -19.07 11.39 -22.31
CA TYR A 343 -17.87 10.98 -21.58
C TYR A 343 -17.69 9.46 -21.64
N ARG A 344 -16.46 8.99 -21.41
CA ARG A 344 -16.16 7.57 -21.25
C ARG A 344 -16.44 7.20 -19.79
N GLY A 345 -17.35 6.26 -19.56
CA GLY A 345 -17.62 5.73 -18.22
C GLY A 345 -16.60 4.69 -17.79
N TRP A 346 -16.64 4.32 -16.51
CA TRP A 346 -15.74 3.31 -15.94
C TRP A 346 -16.09 1.87 -16.36
N ASP A 347 -17.31 1.65 -16.85
CA ASP A 347 -17.74 0.46 -17.60
C ASP A 347 -17.15 0.40 -19.04
N GLN A 348 -16.33 1.39 -19.40
CA GLN A 348 -15.77 1.60 -20.73
C GLN A 348 -16.82 1.90 -21.81
N GLU A 349 -18.06 2.20 -21.44
CA GLU A 349 -19.11 2.64 -22.36
C GLU A 349 -19.10 4.16 -22.54
N VAL A 350 -19.75 4.65 -23.59
CA VAL A 350 -19.94 6.09 -23.79
C VAL A 350 -21.25 6.49 -23.14
N HIS A 351 -21.17 7.39 -22.17
CA HIS A 351 -22.32 7.97 -21.48
C HIS A 351 -22.56 9.40 -21.97
N ALA A 352 -23.73 9.93 -21.65
CA ALA A 352 -24.07 11.34 -21.87
C ALA A 352 -24.38 11.95 -20.50
N ALA A 353 -23.74 13.09 -20.21
CA ALA A 353 -24.00 13.87 -19.03
C ALA A 353 -25.46 14.32 -18.97
N GLU A 354 -25.98 14.39 -17.75
CA GLU A 354 -27.28 15.02 -17.49
C GLU A 354 -27.20 16.52 -17.84
N PRO A 355 -28.33 17.20 -18.16
CA PRO A 355 -28.32 18.64 -18.33
C PRO A 355 -27.71 19.33 -17.11
N ASP A 356 -26.88 20.34 -17.35
CA ASP A 356 -26.23 21.15 -16.32
C ASP A 356 -25.27 20.36 -15.39
N PHE A 357 -24.75 19.21 -15.85
CA PHE A 357 -23.72 18.42 -15.17
C PHE A 357 -22.46 18.28 -16.04
N THR A 358 -21.30 18.57 -15.47
CA THR A 358 -19.99 18.32 -16.07
C THR A 358 -19.34 17.10 -15.42
N TYR A 359 -18.97 16.10 -16.22
CA TYR A 359 -18.26 14.95 -15.71
C TYR A 359 -16.77 15.27 -15.46
N TYR A 360 -16.28 14.96 -14.25
CA TYR A 360 -14.88 15.09 -13.84
C TYR A 360 -14.20 13.72 -13.65
N GLN A 361 -12.87 13.71 -13.78
CA GLN A 361 -11.98 12.56 -13.61
C GLN A 361 -10.62 12.98 -13.03
N ASN A 362 -9.72 12.01 -12.80
CA ASN A 362 -8.42 12.19 -12.13
C ASN A 362 -8.58 12.52 -10.63
N TYR A 363 -8.79 11.49 -9.82
CA TYR A 363 -9.07 11.63 -8.39
C TYR A 363 -7.97 10.99 -7.56
N SER A 364 -7.36 11.78 -6.67
CA SER A 364 -6.39 11.34 -5.67
C SER A 364 -7.06 11.37 -4.29
N LEU A 365 -7.99 10.42 -4.04
CA LEU A 365 -8.93 10.58 -2.93
C LEU A 365 -8.24 10.46 -1.59
N TRP A 366 -7.21 9.61 -1.47
CA TRP A 366 -6.44 9.50 -0.23
C TRP A 366 -5.77 10.80 0.16
N ASP A 367 -5.66 11.82 -0.70
CA ASP A 367 -5.11 13.13 -0.34
C ASP A 367 -6.26 14.14 -0.22
N THR A 368 -7.04 14.23 -1.30
CA THR A 368 -7.99 15.33 -1.55
C THR A 368 -9.22 15.35 -0.64
N TYR A 369 -9.50 14.28 0.12
CA TYR A 369 -10.57 14.31 1.12
C TYR A 369 -10.24 15.21 2.32
N ARG A 370 -8.96 15.51 2.58
CA ARG A 370 -8.52 16.23 3.79
C ARG A 370 -8.78 17.73 3.72
N THR A 371 -8.44 18.35 2.59
CA THR A 371 -8.42 19.81 2.46
C THR A 371 -8.96 20.30 1.12
N GLN A 372 -8.61 19.63 0.02
CA GLN A 372 -8.92 20.08 -1.34
C GLN A 372 -10.42 20.16 -1.59
N GLN A 373 -11.19 19.12 -1.25
CA GLN A 373 -12.66 19.12 -1.45
C GLN A 373 -13.33 20.28 -0.71
N GLN A 374 -12.91 20.58 0.51
CA GLN A 374 -13.51 21.61 1.37
C GLN A 374 -13.14 23.02 0.91
N LEU A 375 -11.92 23.23 0.41
CA LEU A 375 -11.55 24.48 -0.25
C LEU A 375 -12.39 24.72 -1.51
N LEU A 376 -12.54 23.69 -2.34
CA LEU A 376 -13.35 23.79 -3.55
C LEU A 376 -14.84 24.00 -3.24
N TYR A 377 -15.38 23.42 -2.18
CA TYR A 377 -16.72 23.78 -1.73
C TYR A 377 -16.87 25.29 -1.48
N LEU A 378 -15.89 25.90 -0.80
CA LEU A 378 -15.96 27.31 -0.43
C LEU A 378 -15.82 28.25 -1.65
N LEU A 379 -14.99 27.90 -2.62
CA LEU A 379 -14.60 28.77 -3.73
C LEU A 379 -15.22 28.40 -5.09
N ALA A 380 -15.67 27.17 -5.24
CA ALA A 380 -16.06 26.52 -6.49
C ALA A 380 -17.25 25.55 -6.28
N PRO A 381 -18.34 25.96 -5.60
CA PRO A 381 -19.35 25.02 -5.13
C PRO A 381 -20.05 24.26 -6.27
N ASP A 382 -20.29 24.89 -7.42
CA ASP A 382 -20.90 24.24 -8.58
C ASP A 382 -19.99 23.15 -9.16
N GLU A 383 -18.70 23.45 -9.38
CA GLU A 383 -17.76 22.44 -9.86
C GLU A 383 -17.53 21.35 -8.81
N SER A 384 -17.52 21.70 -7.53
CA SER A 384 -17.41 20.74 -6.42
C SER A 384 -18.61 19.78 -6.37
N ALA A 385 -19.82 20.26 -6.66
CA ALA A 385 -21.02 19.43 -6.79
C ALA A 385 -20.91 18.45 -7.95
N ASP A 386 -20.48 18.92 -9.12
CA ASP A 386 -20.22 18.09 -10.29
C ASP A 386 -19.11 17.05 -10.04
N MET A 387 -18.05 17.42 -9.31
CA MET A 387 -16.98 16.49 -8.92
C MET A 387 -17.48 15.41 -7.97
N ALA A 388 -18.31 15.75 -6.99
CA ALA A 388 -18.90 14.78 -6.06
C ALA A 388 -19.87 13.83 -6.78
N LEU A 389 -20.74 14.37 -7.64
CA LEU A 389 -21.66 13.55 -8.42
C LEU A 389 -20.94 12.66 -9.44
N SER A 390 -19.84 13.15 -10.03
CA SER A 390 -18.98 12.35 -10.90
C SER A 390 -18.43 11.11 -10.19
N LEU A 391 -17.99 11.24 -8.94
CA LEU A 391 -17.51 10.10 -8.14
C LEU A 391 -18.64 9.09 -7.84
N VAL A 392 -19.88 9.55 -7.61
CA VAL A 392 -21.06 8.67 -7.49
C VAL A 392 -21.30 7.91 -8.79
N ARG A 393 -21.25 8.59 -9.95
CA ARG A 393 -21.38 7.97 -11.27
C ARG A 393 -20.27 6.96 -11.55
N GLN A 394 -19.04 7.26 -11.15
CA GLN A 394 -17.91 6.33 -11.24
C GLN A 394 -18.16 5.05 -10.44
N GLY A 395 -18.62 5.18 -9.19
CA GLY A 395 -19.02 4.03 -8.37
C GLY A 395 -20.10 3.18 -9.02
N GLN A 396 -21.14 3.81 -9.55
CA GLN A 396 -22.25 3.13 -10.23
C GLN A 396 -21.83 2.41 -11.52
N GLN A 397 -20.99 3.05 -12.35
CA GLN A 397 -20.57 2.53 -13.65
C GLN A 397 -19.43 1.50 -13.52
N GLY A 398 -18.46 1.75 -12.65
CA GLY A 398 -17.35 0.82 -12.38
C GLY A 398 -17.78 -0.39 -11.54
N GLY A 399 -18.92 -0.30 -10.86
CA GLY A 399 -19.42 -1.33 -9.95
C GLY A 399 -18.75 -1.32 -8.57
N TRP A 400 -17.87 -0.36 -8.29
CA TRP A 400 -17.31 -0.07 -6.98
C TRP A 400 -16.73 1.35 -6.94
N LEU A 401 -16.64 1.96 -5.76
CA LEU A 401 -16.01 3.28 -5.61
C LEU A 401 -14.49 3.20 -5.80
N PRO A 402 -13.89 4.17 -6.50
CA PRO A 402 -12.46 4.21 -6.67
C PRO A 402 -11.72 4.70 -5.43
N ARG A 403 -10.41 4.42 -5.36
CA ARG A 403 -9.51 5.08 -4.41
C ARG A 403 -8.68 6.13 -5.11
N TRP A 404 -8.09 5.75 -6.24
CA TRP A 404 -7.30 6.65 -7.05
C TRP A 404 -7.55 6.33 -8.51
N GLY A 405 -8.14 7.29 -9.21
CA GLY A 405 -8.57 7.12 -10.59
C GLY A 405 -7.74 7.96 -11.54
N TYR A 406 -7.18 7.36 -12.58
CA TYR A 406 -6.66 8.09 -13.76
C TYR A 406 -7.57 7.86 -14.95
N GLY A 407 -8.24 8.93 -15.36
CA GLY A 407 -9.32 8.85 -16.33
C GLY A 407 -10.41 7.87 -15.91
N THR A 408 -10.50 6.74 -16.62
CA THR A 408 -11.55 5.72 -16.44
C THR A 408 -10.99 4.41 -15.89
N VAL A 409 -9.90 4.49 -15.13
CA VAL A 409 -9.16 3.33 -14.66
C VAL A 409 -8.82 3.49 -13.17
N GLU A 410 -9.14 2.44 -12.40
CA GLU A 410 -8.70 2.29 -11.01
C GLU A 410 -7.22 1.94 -10.93
N THR A 411 -6.50 2.55 -9.99
CA THR A 411 -5.11 2.22 -9.70
C THR A 411 -4.92 1.55 -8.34
N ASN A 412 -5.93 1.53 -7.47
CA ASN A 412 -5.92 1.01 -6.10
C ASN A 412 -4.84 1.60 -5.19
N ILE A 413 -4.28 2.73 -5.59
CA ILE A 413 -3.45 3.62 -4.79
C ILE A 413 -4.44 4.49 -3.98
N MET A 414 -4.25 4.92 -2.73
CA MET A 414 -3.42 4.37 -1.67
C MET A 414 -4.23 3.37 -0.80
N THR A 415 -4.07 3.38 0.53
CA THR A 415 -4.80 2.53 1.49
C THR A 415 -6.18 3.09 1.88
N GLY A 416 -6.97 2.27 2.60
CA GLY A 416 -8.12 2.73 3.36
C GLY A 416 -9.42 2.91 2.55
N ASP A 417 -10.29 3.77 3.07
CA ASP A 417 -11.56 4.15 2.44
C ASP A 417 -11.67 5.67 2.34
N PRO A 418 -10.95 6.30 1.40
CA PRO A 418 -10.93 7.75 1.25
C PRO A 418 -12.18 8.32 0.54
N ALA A 419 -12.89 7.50 -0.24
CA ALA A 419 -14.10 7.93 -0.96
C ALA A 419 -15.24 8.29 0.02
N THR A 420 -15.33 7.58 1.15
CA THR A 420 -16.37 7.83 2.15
C THR A 420 -16.29 9.21 2.81
N PRO A 421 -15.18 9.62 3.47
CA PRO A 421 -15.09 10.96 4.05
C PRO A 421 -15.22 12.07 3.00
N PHE A 422 -14.78 11.84 1.75
CA PHE A 422 -14.98 12.78 0.64
C PHE A 422 -16.47 13.01 0.34
N LEU A 423 -17.23 11.95 0.04
CA LEU A 423 -18.64 12.05 -0.34
C LEU A 423 -19.54 12.45 0.84
N VAL A 424 -19.18 12.06 2.07
CA VAL A 424 -19.92 12.52 3.26
C VAL A 424 -19.68 14.02 3.48
N SER A 425 -18.48 14.55 3.25
CA SER A 425 -18.23 16.00 3.28
C SER A 425 -19.10 16.72 2.26
N ALA A 426 -19.12 16.23 1.01
CA ALA A 426 -19.93 16.79 -0.05
C ALA A 426 -21.44 16.76 0.28
N TRP A 427 -21.94 15.64 0.82
CA TRP A 427 -23.32 15.55 1.29
C TRP A 427 -23.61 16.58 2.39
N ARG A 428 -22.73 16.67 3.39
CA ARG A 428 -22.91 17.57 4.54
C ARG A 428 -22.94 19.04 4.11
N GLN A 429 -22.20 19.37 3.06
CA GLN A 429 -22.10 20.69 2.42
C GLN A 429 -23.21 20.96 1.39
N GLY A 430 -24.13 20.01 1.16
CA GLY A 430 -25.26 20.17 0.23
C GLY A 430 -24.92 19.96 -1.24
N LEU A 431 -23.69 19.55 -1.57
CA LEU A 431 -23.20 19.35 -2.95
C LEU A 431 -23.84 18.15 -3.67
N LEU A 432 -24.51 17.27 -2.93
CA LEU A 432 -25.19 16.08 -3.46
C LEU A 432 -26.73 16.22 -3.44
N ALA A 433 -27.23 17.46 -3.42
CA ALA A 433 -28.67 17.73 -3.37
C ALA A 433 -29.42 17.00 -4.50
N GLY A 434 -30.37 16.13 -4.14
CA GLY A 434 -31.15 15.31 -5.09
C GLY A 434 -30.52 13.95 -5.45
N HIS A 435 -29.28 13.68 -5.04
CA HIS A 435 -28.56 12.44 -5.28
C HIS A 435 -28.06 11.79 -3.97
N GLU A 436 -28.59 12.19 -2.81
CA GLU A 436 -28.09 11.78 -1.51
C GLU A 436 -28.24 10.27 -1.27
N GLU A 437 -29.38 9.68 -1.67
CA GLU A 437 -29.61 8.23 -1.56
C GLU A 437 -28.75 7.43 -2.55
N GLU A 438 -28.43 8.01 -3.71
CA GLU A 438 -27.52 7.37 -4.67
C GLU A 438 -26.09 7.32 -4.13
N ALA A 439 -25.62 8.43 -3.56
CA ALA A 439 -24.34 8.49 -2.88
C ALA A 439 -24.30 7.55 -1.67
N TYR A 440 -25.35 7.53 -0.84
CA TYR A 440 -25.44 6.62 0.30
C TYR A 440 -25.37 5.15 -0.14
N ALA A 441 -26.02 4.79 -1.25
CA ALA A 441 -26.03 3.42 -1.74
C ALA A 441 -24.62 2.90 -2.09
N VAL A 442 -23.83 3.68 -2.84
CA VAL A 442 -22.46 3.29 -3.20
C VAL A 442 -21.50 3.29 -2.00
N LEU A 443 -21.68 4.22 -1.06
CA LEU A 443 -20.91 4.26 0.19
C LEU A 443 -21.21 3.06 1.09
N ARG A 444 -22.49 2.72 1.24
CA ARG A 444 -22.93 1.55 2.00
C ARG A 444 -22.39 0.25 1.38
N GLU A 445 -22.43 0.13 0.05
CA GLU A 445 -21.84 -0.99 -0.66
C GLU A 445 -20.34 -1.12 -0.35
N ASN A 446 -19.60 -0.01 -0.41
CA ASN A 446 -18.17 0.01 -0.09
C ASN A 446 -17.88 -0.38 1.37
N ALA A 447 -18.69 0.11 2.32
CA ALA A 447 -18.51 -0.13 3.75
C ALA A 447 -18.88 -1.56 4.20
N ASP A 448 -19.90 -2.18 3.58
CA ASP A 448 -20.42 -3.48 4.01
C ASP A 448 -20.01 -4.66 3.12
N GLY A 449 -19.56 -4.42 1.90
CA GLY A 449 -19.28 -5.46 0.92
C GLY A 449 -17.80 -5.65 0.62
N VAL A 450 -17.55 -6.52 -0.35
CA VAL A 450 -16.26 -6.68 -1.01
C VAL A 450 -16.49 -6.68 -2.52
N PRO A 451 -15.60 -6.05 -3.32
CA PRO A 451 -15.74 -6.09 -4.76
C PRO A 451 -15.72 -7.54 -5.28
N PRO A 452 -16.40 -7.85 -6.39
CA PRO A 452 -16.28 -9.13 -7.07
C PRO A 452 -14.82 -9.51 -7.37
N ALA A 453 -14.55 -10.81 -7.47
CA ALA A 453 -13.19 -11.32 -7.71
C ALA A 453 -12.60 -10.86 -9.06
N ASP A 454 -13.46 -10.63 -10.06
CA ASP A 454 -13.14 -10.15 -11.40
C ASP A 454 -13.19 -8.61 -11.55
N SER A 455 -13.61 -7.89 -10.51
CA SER A 455 -13.55 -6.43 -10.48
C SER A 455 -12.10 -5.95 -10.41
N PRO A 456 -11.72 -4.81 -11.03
CA PRO A 456 -10.37 -4.24 -10.88
C PRO A 456 -10.16 -3.53 -9.53
N PHE A 457 -11.23 -3.25 -8.78
CA PHE A 457 -11.19 -2.45 -7.54
C PHE A 457 -10.86 -3.29 -6.31
N ASN A 458 -9.97 -2.82 -5.46
CA ASN A 458 -9.69 -3.43 -4.15
C ASN A 458 -10.84 -3.22 -3.16
N GLY A 459 -11.59 -2.11 -3.29
CA GLY A 459 -12.58 -1.72 -2.29
C GLY A 459 -11.94 -1.60 -0.92
N ARG A 460 -12.60 -2.04 0.16
CA ARG A 460 -11.93 -2.31 1.43
C ARG A 460 -11.29 -3.71 1.38
N ALA A 461 -9.99 -3.81 1.10
CA ALA A 461 -9.33 -5.07 0.73
C ALA A 461 -9.42 -6.17 1.82
N ALA A 462 -9.52 -5.76 3.08
CA ALA A 462 -9.63 -6.64 4.24
C ALA A 462 -10.98 -6.50 4.94
N ASN A 463 -12.05 -6.14 4.22
CA ASN A 463 -13.33 -5.83 4.85
C ASN A 463 -13.92 -7.05 5.58
N VAL A 464 -13.70 -8.26 5.08
CA VAL A 464 -14.19 -9.48 5.76
C VAL A 464 -13.55 -9.62 7.14
N GLU A 465 -12.24 -9.44 7.23
CA GLU A 465 -11.48 -9.48 8.48
C GLU A 465 -11.87 -8.29 9.39
N TYR A 466 -11.94 -7.07 8.86
CA TYR A 466 -12.33 -5.88 9.62
C TYR A 466 -13.76 -5.98 10.19
N LEU A 467 -14.72 -6.46 9.41
CA LEU A 467 -16.11 -6.64 9.86
C LEU A 467 -16.25 -7.72 10.94
N ARG A 468 -15.41 -8.76 10.87
CA ARG A 468 -15.38 -9.86 11.85
C ARG A 468 -14.66 -9.45 13.13
N ASP A 469 -13.49 -8.86 13.00
CA ASP A 469 -12.51 -8.70 14.09
C ASP A 469 -12.36 -7.26 14.57
N GLY A 470 -12.91 -6.29 13.84
CA GLY A 470 -12.78 -4.85 14.13
C GLY A 470 -11.44 -4.24 13.74
N PHE A 471 -10.54 -4.96 13.10
CA PHE A 471 -9.28 -4.41 12.63
C PHE A 471 -8.85 -5.13 11.34
N VAL A 472 -8.03 -4.46 10.55
CA VAL A 472 -7.36 -5.04 9.40
C VAL A 472 -6.08 -5.72 9.88
N PRO A 473 -5.93 -7.04 9.66
CA PRO A 473 -4.71 -7.72 10.08
C PRO A 473 -3.51 -7.29 9.22
N HIS A 474 -2.35 -7.20 9.83
CA HIS A 474 -1.09 -6.93 9.16
C HIS A 474 -0.47 -8.24 8.65
N GLU A 475 -0.55 -8.42 7.35
CA GLU A 475 -0.01 -9.54 6.58
C GLU A 475 0.84 -9.00 5.42
N PRO A 476 2.08 -8.51 5.68
CA PRO A 476 2.91 -7.81 4.69
C PRO A 476 3.34 -8.67 3.49
N ALA A 477 3.22 -10.00 3.60
CA ALA A 477 3.45 -10.94 2.51
C ALA A 477 2.20 -11.14 1.61
N ARG A 478 1.01 -10.73 2.08
CA ARG A 478 -0.23 -10.87 1.31
C ARG A 478 -0.28 -9.78 0.25
N SER A 479 -0.75 -10.16 -0.92
CA SER A 479 -0.95 -9.28 -2.07
C SER A 479 -2.32 -9.55 -2.67
N GLY A 480 -2.91 -8.51 -3.26
CA GLY A 480 -4.23 -8.55 -3.89
C GLY A 480 -4.18 -8.09 -5.33
N LYS A 481 -5.18 -7.29 -5.73
CA LYS A 481 -5.19 -6.65 -7.05
C LYS A 481 -4.03 -5.64 -7.11
N PRO A 482 -3.52 -5.32 -8.31
CA PRO A 482 -2.43 -4.35 -8.45
C PRO A 482 -2.77 -3.07 -7.68
N GLY A 483 -1.86 -2.62 -6.83
CA GLY A 483 -1.87 -1.32 -6.15
C GLY A 483 -1.46 -1.53 -4.71
N ASP A 484 -1.85 -0.58 -3.85
CA ASP A 484 -1.69 -0.75 -2.43
C ASP A 484 -2.75 -1.70 -1.88
N TYR A 485 -2.33 -2.49 -0.90
CA TYR A 485 -3.15 -3.53 -0.33
C TYR A 485 -3.20 -3.39 1.18
N ASP A 486 -4.39 -3.16 1.73
CA ASP A 486 -4.55 -2.73 3.13
C ASP A 486 -3.96 -3.70 4.15
N LEU A 487 -3.90 -4.99 3.84
CA LEU A 487 -3.27 -5.99 4.72
C LEU A 487 -1.76 -5.76 4.89
N GLN A 488 -1.11 -5.02 3.99
CA GLN A 488 0.29 -4.60 4.15
C GLN A 488 0.43 -3.44 5.14
N HIS A 489 -0.65 -2.69 5.38
CA HIS A 489 -0.69 -1.51 6.25
C HIS A 489 -1.87 -1.57 7.22
N GLY A 490 -2.02 -2.71 7.91
CA GLY A 490 -3.25 -3.02 8.66
C GLY A 490 -3.60 -2.03 9.78
N ALA A 491 -2.61 -1.38 10.41
CA ALA A 491 -2.89 -0.38 11.45
C ALA A 491 -3.48 0.91 10.83
N SER A 492 -2.84 1.47 9.81
CA SER A 492 -3.36 2.68 9.14
C SER A 492 -4.71 2.42 8.48
N ALA A 493 -4.87 1.29 7.78
CA ALA A 493 -6.16 0.92 7.16
C ALA A 493 -7.29 0.78 8.19
N THR A 494 -7.01 0.24 9.39
CA THR A 494 -8.00 0.17 10.48
C THR A 494 -8.45 1.56 10.91
N MET A 495 -7.52 2.50 11.05
CA MET A 495 -7.82 3.88 11.46
C MET A 495 -8.59 4.63 10.38
N GLU A 496 -8.20 4.47 9.11
CA GLU A 496 -8.88 5.08 7.96
C GLU A 496 -10.30 4.53 7.76
N TYR A 497 -10.51 3.22 7.93
CA TYR A 497 -11.86 2.64 7.90
C TYR A 497 -12.72 3.11 9.08
N ALA A 498 -12.13 3.26 10.26
CA ALA A 498 -12.84 3.77 11.43
C ALA A 498 -13.29 5.23 11.20
N LEU A 499 -12.45 6.08 10.63
CA LEU A 499 -12.85 7.42 10.21
C LEU A 499 -13.99 7.38 9.19
N ALA A 500 -13.85 6.58 8.13
CA ALA A 500 -14.86 6.42 7.10
C ALA A 500 -16.22 5.96 7.66
N ASP A 501 -16.23 4.94 8.51
CA ASP A 501 -17.46 4.44 9.16
C ASP A 501 -18.06 5.49 10.10
N ALA A 502 -17.25 6.20 10.88
CA ALA A 502 -17.75 7.27 11.73
C ALA A 502 -18.45 8.35 10.88
N MET A 503 -17.85 8.80 9.79
CA MET A 503 -18.46 9.82 8.93
C MET A 503 -19.72 9.30 8.24
N LEU A 504 -19.70 8.07 7.71
CA LEU A 504 -20.88 7.44 7.11
C LEU A 504 -22.05 7.32 8.09
N SER A 505 -21.77 7.14 9.40
CA SER A 505 -22.81 7.13 10.44
C SER A 505 -23.60 8.45 10.50
N THR A 506 -22.94 9.58 10.24
CA THR A 506 -23.58 10.90 10.26
C THR A 506 -24.52 11.08 9.07
N MET A 507 -24.11 10.61 7.89
CA MET A 507 -24.92 10.60 6.67
C MET A 507 -26.11 9.65 6.81
N ALA A 508 -25.87 8.42 7.26
CA ALA A 508 -26.92 7.44 7.53
C ALA A 508 -27.99 8.02 8.47
N ARG A 509 -27.57 8.68 9.56
CA ARG A 509 -28.48 9.36 10.49
C ARG A 509 -29.27 10.47 9.81
N GLY A 510 -28.59 11.32 9.04
CA GLY A 510 -29.19 12.45 8.34
C GLY A 510 -30.24 12.04 7.31
N LEU A 511 -30.07 10.86 6.70
CA LEU A 511 -31.00 10.28 5.72
C LEU A 511 -32.08 9.37 6.34
N GLY A 512 -32.02 9.11 7.65
CA GLY A 512 -33.01 8.29 8.36
C GLY A 512 -32.72 6.78 8.35
N HIS A 513 -31.51 6.36 8.00
CA HIS A 513 -31.03 4.98 8.09
C HIS A 513 -30.47 4.70 9.50
N ASP A 514 -31.33 4.79 10.52
CA ASP A 514 -30.94 4.77 11.94
C ASP A 514 -30.15 3.51 12.38
N GLU A 515 -30.54 2.33 11.90
CA GLU A 515 -29.85 1.07 12.22
C GLU A 515 -28.44 1.03 11.62
N ASP A 516 -28.28 1.54 10.40
CA ASP A 516 -26.98 1.66 9.76
C ASP A 516 -26.13 2.70 10.50
N ALA A 517 -26.72 3.83 10.89
CA ALA A 517 -26.04 4.87 11.66
C ALA A 517 -25.50 4.34 12.99
N ASP A 518 -26.28 3.62 13.78
CA ASP A 518 -25.82 3.02 15.05
C ASP A 518 -24.66 2.02 14.82
N ARG A 519 -24.79 1.20 13.77
CA ARG A 519 -23.77 0.21 13.39
C ARG A 519 -22.46 0.86 12.96
N TYR A 520 -22.52 1.86 12.10
CA TYR A 520 -21.34 2.58 11.61
C TYR A 520 -20.70 3.44 12.70
N ALA A 521 -21.49 4.05 13.61
CA ALA A 521 -20.95 4.77 14.77
C ALA A 521 -20.13 3.85 15.69
N ALA A 522 -20.61 2.62 15.91
CA ALA A 522 -19.87 1.61 16.67
C ALA A 522 -18.58 1.16 15.94
N ARG A 523 -18.64 0.95 14.62
CA ARG A 523 -17.43 0.64 13.83
C ARG A 523 -16.44 1.80 13.77
N GLY A 524 -16.91 3.04 13.88
CA GLY A 524 -16.06 4.23 13.96
C GLY A 524 -15.13 4.26 15.17
N GLN A 525 -15.38 3.42 16.17
CA GLN A 525 -14.53 3.22 17.34
C GLN A 525 -13.44 2.16 17.14
N SER A 526 -13.31 1.60 15.94
CA SER A 526 -12.39 0.48 15.65
C SER A 526 -10.91 0.83 15.74
N TYR A 527 -10.55 2.12 15.71
CA TYR A 527 -9.18 2.58 15.97
C TYR A 527 -8.65 2.09 17.34
N ARG A 528 -9.54 1.92 18.34
CA ARG A 528 -9.19 1.37 19.66
C ARG A 528 -8.68 -0.06 19.59
N ASN A 529 -9.05 -0.81 18.55
CA ASN A 529 -8.69 -2.22 18.39
C ASN A 529 -7.21 -2.41 18.02
N VAL A 530 -6.53 -1.34 17.61
CA VAL A 530 -5.10 -1.34 17.29
C VAL A 530 -4.29 -0.48 18.27
N PHE A 531 -4.88 -0.03 19.39
CA PHE A 531 -4.15 0.62 20.47
C PHE A 531 -3.63 -0.45 21.46
N ASP A 532 -2.31 -0.56 21.62
CA ASP A 532 -1.67 -1.50 22.55
C ASP A 532 -1.46 -0.83 23.92
N PRO A 533 -2.30 -1.13 24.93
CA PRO A 533 -2.21 -0.48 26.25
C PRO A 533 -0.89 -0.78 26.98
N ARG A 534 -0.14 -1.82 26.59
CA ARG A 534 1.16 -2.14 27.19
C ARG A 534 2.26 -1.16 26.77
N THR A 535 2.10 -0.57 25.58
CA THR A 535 3.04 0.41 25.02
C THR A 535 2.49 1.84 25.07
N GLY A 536 1.16 2.00 25.18
CA GLY A 536 0.50 3.29 25.05
C GLY A 536 0.50 3.84 23.63
N ASN A 537 0.70 2.98 22.62
CA ASN A 537 0.84 3.35 21.22
C ASN A 537 -0.08 2.50 20.33
N PHE A 538 -0.42 3.04 19.15
CA PHE A 538 -1.04 2.25 18.10
C PHE A 538 -0.03 1.25 17.52
N ARG A 539 -0.45 0.01 17.30
CA ARG A 539 0.38 -1.07 16.76
C ARG A 539 -0.44 -2.00 15.87
N ALA A 540 0.19 -2.47 14.80
CA ALA A 540 -0.37 -3.48 13.93
C ALA A 540 -0.71 -4.77 14.67
N ARG A 541 -1.77 -5.46 14.23
CA ARG A 541 -2.17 -6.77 14.75
C ARG A 541 -2.19 -7.79 13.63
N ASN A 542 -1.72 -9.02 13.87
CA ASN A 542 -1.82 -10.10 12.89
C ASN A 542 -3.23 -10.74 12.85
N ALA A 543 -3.44 -11.70 11.95
CA ALA A 543 -4.72 -12.42 11.81
C ALA A 543 -5.14 -13.23 13.06
N ASP A 544 -4.21 -13.49 13.98
CA ASP A 544 -4.49 -14.15 15.26
C ASP A 544 -4.85 -13.12 16.36
N GLY A 545 -4.92 -11.83 16.02
CA GLY A 545 -5.25 -10.74 16.94
C GLY A 545 -4.10 -10.26 17.81
N PHE A 546 -2.87 -10.69 17.58
CA PHE A 546 -1.72 -10.26 18.38
C PHE A 546 -1.07 -9.01 17.82
N PHE A 547 -0.64 -8.12 18.71
CA PHE A 547 0.22 -7.01 18.33
C PHE A 547 1.56 -7.53 17.80
N VAL A 548 1.96 -7.03 16.64
CA VAL A 548 3.18 -7.42 15.91
C VAL A 548 4.02 -6.20 15.56
N GLY A 549 5.23 -6.45 15.06
CA GLY A 549 6.21 -5.41 14.72
C GLY A 549 6.89 -4.82 15.95
N ASP A 550 7.72 -3.80 15.72
CA ASP A 550 8.41 -3.10 16.81
C ASP A 550 7.41 -2.48 17.81
N ALA A 551 7.80 -2.43 19.07
CA ALA A 551 7.06 -1.74 20.12
C ALA A 551 7.42 -0.25 20.17
N ASP A 552 8.58 0.13 19.64
CA ASP A 552 8.95 1.51 19.37
C ASP A 552 8.01 2.08 18.28
N PRO A 553 7.21 3.12 18.59
CA PRO A 553 6.26 3.67 17.64
C PRO A 553 6.91 4.37 16.44
N ALA A 554 8.21 4.71 16.48
CA ALA A 554 8.94 5.24 15.33
C ALA A 554 9.27 4.15 14.28
N HIS A 555 9.34 2.90 14.73
CA HIS A 555 9.74 1.73 13.93
C HIS A 555 8.62 0.68 13.83
N SER A 556 7.41 1.01 14.28
CA SER A 556 6.28 0.10 14.28
C SER A 556 5.83 -0.27 12.87
N ASP A 557 5.50 -1.54 12.67
CA ASP A 557 5.01 -2.03 11.39
C ASP A 557 3.53 -1.66 11.14
N GLY A 558 3.13 -1.72 9.86
CA GLY A 558 1.73 -1.70 9.44
C GLY A 558 1.08 -0.32 9.32
N PHE A 559 1.88 0.74 9.21
CA PHE A 559 1.45 2.10 8.85
C PHE A 559 1.88 2.39 7.40
N HIS A 560 1.13 3.25 6.70
CA HIS A 560 1.38 3.55 5.29
C HIS A 560 2.01 4.93 5.16
N GLU A 561 3.20 5.00 4.57
CA GLU A 561 3.95 6.27 4.43
C GLU A 561 4.10 7.03 5.75
N GLY A 562 4.34 6.32 6.86
CA GLY A 562 4.54 6.99 8.13
C GLY A 562 4.68 6.03 9.31
N THR A 563 4.85 6.59 10.50
CA THR A 563 5.04 5.85 11.75
C THR A 563 3.76 5.81 12.61
N ALA A 564 3.73 4.99 13.68
CA ALA A 564 2.63 5.05 14.64
C ALA A 564 2.54 6.44 15.29
N VAL A 565 3.67 7.13 15.48
CA VAL A 565 3.70 8.49 16.04
C VAL A 565 3.01 9.48 15.11
N GLN A 566 3.21 9.35 13.80
CA GLN A 566 2.58 10.23 12.81
C GLN A 566 1.08 9.91 12.66
N TYR A 567 0.70 8.63 12.61
CA TYR A 567 -0.69 8.21 12.44
C TYR A 567 -1.57 8.37 13.67
N GLN A 568 -1.00 8.47 14.88
CA GLN A 568 -1.77 8.49 16.13
C GLN A 568 -2.84 9.59 16.20
N TRP A 569 -2.67 10.66 15.43
CA TRP A 569 -3.58 11.79 15.38
C TRP A 569 -4.77 11.56 14.44
N LEU A 570 -4.78 10.51 13.60
CA LEU A 570 -5.84 10.18 12.65
C LEU A 570 -7.06 9.55 13.35
N VAL A 571 -7.60 10.26 14.34
CA VAL A 571 -8.87 9.96 15.01
C VAL A 571 -9.73 11.25 15.11
N PRO A 572 -9.88 12.04 14.03
CA PRO A 572 -10.60 13.32 14.10
C PRO A 572 -12.09 13.15 14.45
N GLN A 573 -12.66 11.94 14.25
CA GLN A 573 -14.02 11.61 14.66
C GLN A 573 -14.24 11.60 16.18
N ASP A 574 -13.20 11.33 16.98
CA ASP A 574 -13.28 11.15 18.43
C ASP A 574 -11.96 11.51 19.15
N VAL A 575 -11.54 12.78 19.01
CA VAL A 575 -10.34 13.30 19.68
C VAL A 575 -10.41 13.19 21.21
N PRO A 576 -11.55 13.45 21.90
CA PRO A 576 -11.64 13.20 23.34
C PRO A 576 -11.37 11.72 23.70
N GLY A 577 -11.94 10.77 22.96
CA GLY A 577 -11.66 9.35 23.15
C GLY A 577 -10.19 8.99 22.89
N LEU A 578 -9.52 9.64 21.93
CA LEU A 578 -8.08 9.50 21.72
C LEU A 578 -7.28 9.99 22.95
N PHE A 579 -7.64 11.16 23.51
CA PHE A 579 -6.97 11.69 24.70
C PHE A 579 -7.12 10.76 25.89
N ASP A 580 -8.31 10.17 26.09
CA ASP A 580 -8.53 9.18 27.15
C ASP A 580 -7.58 7.97 27.01
N LEU A 581 -7.33 7.48 25.79
CA LEU A 581 -6.34 6.41 25.54
C LEU A 581 -4.92 6.83 25.92
N MET A 582 -4.57 8.09 25.70
CA MET A 582 -3.25 8.66 26.00
C MET A 582 -3.07 8.98 27.49
N GLY A 583 -4.10 8.81 28.33
CA GLY A 583 -4.05 9.13 29.75
C GLY A 583 -4.65 10.50 30.12
N GLY A 584 -5.43 11.09 29.23
CA GLY A 584 -6.12 12.37 29.39
C GLY A 584 -5.44 13.53 28.64
N THR A 585 -6.08 14.71 28.70
CA THR A 585 -5.66 15.90 27.94
C THR A 585 -4.22 16.33 28.21
N ASP A 586 -3.76 16.32 29.47
CA ASP A 586 -2.39 16.75 29.81
C ASP A 586 -1.33 15.84 29.15
N ALA A 587 -1.55 14.52 29.18
CA ALA A 587 -0.64 13.56 28.55
C ALA A 587 -0.68 13.66 27.01
N ALA A 588 -1.84 13.96 26.44
CA ALA A 588 -1.96 14.23 25.01
C ALA A 588 -1.21 15.52 24.62
N VAL A 589 -1.26 16.57 25.44
CA VAL A 589 -0.48 17.81 25.23
C VAL A 589 1.02 17.53 25.27
N ASP A 590 1.52 16.80 26.28
CA ASP A 590 2.94 16.45 26.36
C ASP A 590 3.40 15.69 25.12
N ARG A 591 2.54 14.82 24.58
CA ARG A 591 2.80 14.04 23.37
C ARG A 591 2.75 14.88 22.09
N LEU A 592 1.82 15.85 21.99
CA LEU A 592 1.81 16.84 20.89
C LEU A 592 3.07 17.71 20.94
N ASP A 593 3.44 18.19 22.12
CA ASP A 593 4.62 19.06 22.31
C ASP A 593 5.91 18.33 21.90
N ALA A 594 6.04 17.04 22.26
CA ALA A 594 7.14 16.21 21.80
C ALA A 594 7.11 16.01 20.27
N PHE A 595 5.94 15.68 19.72
CA PHE A 595 5.75 15.46 18.29
C PHE A 595 6.12 16.68 17.44
N PHE A 596 5.80 17.89 17.90
CA PHE A 596 6.16 19.13 17.21
C PHE A 596 7.52 19.69 17.61
N ALA A 597 8.26 19.04 18.52
CA ALA A 597 9.45 19.62 19.16
C ALA A 597 9.18 21.04 19.68
N TYR A 598 8.04 21.24 20.36
CA TYR A 598 7.43 22.57 20.57
C TYR A 598 8.34 23.56 21.32
N ASP A 599 9.11 23.10 22.31
CA ASP A 599 10.06 23.98 23.02
C ASP A 599 11.17 24.50 22.10
N GLU A 600 11.64 23.68 21.16
CA GLU A 600 12.63 24.08 20.15
C GLU A 600 11.96 24.94 19.06
N LEU A 601 10.72 24.61 18.69
CA LEU A 601 9.93 25.32 17.70
C LEU A 601 9.75 26.79 18.08
N VAL A 602 9.34 27.06 19.32
CA VAL A 602 9.13 28.45 19.79
C VAL A 602 10.46 29.20 19.90
N ALA A 603 11.58 28.49 20.07
CA ALA A 603 12.91 29.10 20.15
C ALA A 603 13.52 29.43 18.78
N ASP A 604 13.34 28.54 17.80
CA ASP A 604 13.86 28.68 16.43
C ASP A 604 12.93 28.00 15.40
N PRO A 605 11.82 28.66 15.01
CA PRO A 605 10.81 28.05 14.14
C PRO A 605 11.35 27.60 12.77
N PRO A 606 12.15 28.41 12.04
CA PRO A 606 12.71 27.99 10.76
C PRO A 606 13.58 26.74 10.87
N HIS A 607 14.43 26.64 11.91
CA HIS A 607 15.28 25.47 12.12
C HIS A 607 14.44 24.20 12.32
N VAL A 608 13.43 24.25 13.19
CA VAL A 608 12.58 23.09 13.45
C VAL A 608 11.81 22.68 12.19
N ALA A 609 11.24 23.65 11.48
CA ALA A 609 10.48 23.37 10.26
C ALA A 609 11.34 22.68 9.19
N SER A 610 12.55 23.17 8.90
CA SER A 610 13.36 22.66 7.78
C SER A 610 14.35 21.55 8.12
N GLU A 611 14.73 21.37 9.39
CA GLU A 611 15.80 20.43 9.79
C GLU A 611 15.35 19.36 10.81
N VAL A 612 14.24 19.57 11.52
CA VAL A 612 13.74 18.60 12.53
C VAL A 612 12.50 17.85 12.04
N TRP A 613 11.61 18.55 11.33
CA TRP A 613 10.38 17.98 10.77
C TRP A 613 10.60 17.35 9.39
N VAL A 614 11.43 17.97 8.55
CA VAL A 614 11.71 17.50 7.18
C VAL A 614 12.97 16.64 7.16
N ASN A 615 12.78 15.33 6.94
CA ASN A 615 13.87 14.34 6.92
C ASN A 615 14.22 13.85 5.49
N GLY A 616 13.47 14.30 4.49
CA GLY A 616 13.57 13.91 3.08
C GLY A 616 12.19 13.65 2.49
N THR A 617 12.01 13.88 1.18
CA THR A 617 10.68 13.89 0.54
C THR A 617 9.90 12.58 0.72
N TYR A 618 10.59 11.43 0.66
CA TYR A 618 9.98 10.10 0.80
C TYR A 618 10.54 9.31 2.00
N ASP A 619 11.21 9.98 2.95
CA ASP A 619 11.78 9.35 4.14
C ASP A 619 10.80 9.42 5.32
N TYR A 620 9.77 8.58 5.26
CA TYR A 620 8.64 8.63 6.18
C TYR A 620 8.82 7.84 7.48
N TYR A 621 9.83 6.98 7.58
CA TYR A 621 9.94 5.98 8.66
C TYR A 621 11.15 6.22 9.57
N GLY A 622 11.07 5.77 10.82
CA GLY A 622 12.15 5.94 11.80
C GLY A 622 12.18 7.31 12.49
N TRP A 623 11.13 8.13 12.29
CA TRP A 623 11.02 9.47 12.84
C TRP A 623 9.86 9.59 13.84
N GLU A 624 10.09 10.36 14.90
CA GLU A 624 9.14 10.61 15.99
C GLU A 624 8.48 11.99 15.89
N THR A 625 8.87 12.81 14.92
CA THR A 625 8.44 14.20 14.76
C THR A 625 7.38 14.35 13.67
N TYR A 626 6.70 15.48 13.72
CA TYR A 626 5.77 15.94 12.68
C TYR A 626 6.43 15.97 11.31
N ASN A 627 5.75 15.42 10.31
CA ASN A 627 6.14 15.55 8.92
C ASN A 627 5.11 16.43 8.16
N PRO A 628 5.42 17.70 7.86
CA PRO A 628 4.53 18.58 7.11
C PRO A 628 4.41 18.21 5.63
N ASN A 629 5.24 17.32 5.10
CA ASN A 629 5.28 16.98 3.67
C ASN A 629 4.31 15.85 3.29
N ASN A 630 3.48 15.40 4.23
CA ASN A 630 2.73 14.17 4.08
C ASN A 630 1.33 14.25 4.71
N GLU A 631 0.36 13.66 4.02
CA GLU A 631 -1.07 13.83 4.21
C GLU A 631 -1.59 13.40 5.59
N PRO A 632 -1.14 12.29 6.22
CA PRO A 632 -1.65 11.85 7.52
C PRO A 632 -1.40 12.85 8.65
N ASN A 633 -0.58 13.88 8.42
CA ASN A 633 -0.12 14.81 9.43
C ASN A 633 -0.74 16.21 9.28
N LEU A 634 -1.37 16.52 8.15
CA LEU A 634 -1.91 17.85 7.82
C LEU A 634 -2.87 18.42 8.87
N HIS A 635 -3.68 17.58 9.52
CA HIS A 635 -4.63 18.01 10.55
C HIS A 635 -4.02 18.08 11.97
N ALA A 636 -2.83 17.51 12.19
CA ALA A 636 -2.24 17.39 13.52
C ALA A 636 -2.06 18.73 14.27
N PRO A 637 -1.64 19.85 13.64
CA PRO A 637 -1.52 21.15 14.33
C PRO A 637 -2.83 21.61 14.97
N TYR A 638 -3.96 21.22 14.41
CA TYR A 638 -5.29 21.61 14.86
C TYR A 638 -5.81 20.74 16.01
N VAL A 639 -5.11 19.66 16.40
CA VAL A 639 -5.49 18.84 17.56
C VAL A 639 -5.37 19.64 18.87
N TYR A 640 -4.49 20.66 18.93
CA TYR A 640 -4.41 21.58 20.08
C TYR A 640 -5.73 22.34 20.33
N LEU A 641 -6.63 22.45 19.36
CA LEU A 641 -7.94 23.08 19.55
C LEU A 641 -8.83 22.31 20.54
N TRP A 642 -8.56 21.02 20.78
CA TRP A 642 -9.24 20.22 21.80
C TRP A 642 -8.61 20.35 23.20
N THR A 643 -7.41 20.94 23.32
CA THR A 643 -6.65 20.95 24.58
C THR A 643 -6.80 22.25 25.38
N GLY A 644 -7.48 23.26 24.81
CA GLY A 644 -7.55 24.61 25.38
C GLY A 644 -6.26 25.41 25.19
N GLN A 645 -5.40 25.03 24.25
CA GLN A 645 -4.13 25.71 23.94
C GLN A 645 -4.05 26.15 22.46
N PRO A 646 -5.02 26.93 21.95
CA PRO A 646 -5.11 27.29 20.53
C PRO A 646 -3.92 28.12 20.01
N TRP A 647 -3.17 28.79 20.89
CA TRP A 647 -1.95 29.52 20.48
C TRP A 647 -0.89 28.57 19.93
N LYS A 648 -0.83 27.31 20.40
CA LYS A 648 0.11 26.31 19.89
C LYS A 648 -0.18 25.92 18.45
N THR A 649 -1.46 25.85 18.05
CA THR A 649 -1.85 25.72 16.64
C THR A 649 -1.29 26.87 15.81
N THR A 650 -1.36 28.11 16.32
CA THR A 650 -0.81 29.27 15.59
C THR A 650 0.70 29.15 15.41
N ASP A 651 1.45 28.78 16.43
CA ASP A 651 2.91 28.62 16.34
C ASP A 651 3.30 27.55 15.31
N VAL A 652 2.69 26.37 15.39
CA VAL A 652 2.98 25.23 14.49
C VAL A 652 2.60 25.55 13.06
N VAL A 653 1.39 26.09 12.82
CA VAL A 653 0.93 26.43 11.47
C VAL A 653 1.82 27.49 10.84
N ARG A 654 2.25 28.52 11.59
CA ARG A 654 3.15 29.55 11.07
C ARG A 654 4.50 28.98 10.67
N ALA A 655 5.09 28.11 11.51
CA ALA A 655 6.35 27.46 11.18
C ALA A 655 6.23 26.52 9.98
N ALA A 656 5.17 25.72 9.92
CA ALA A 656 4.93 24.84 8.77
C ALA A 656 4.69 25.65 7.48
N SER A 657 4.07 26.83 7.56
CA SER A 657 3.87 27.71 6.40
C SER A 657 5.18 28.24 5.81
N THR A 658 6.27 28.35 6.60
CA THR A 658 7.57 28.81 6.06
C THR A 658 8.24 27.81 5.12
N LEU A 659 7.71 26.59 5.03
CA LEU A 659 8.14 25.56 4.08
C LEU A 659 7.63 25.82 2.67
N PHE A 660 6.57 26.62 2.53
CA PHE A 660 6.13 27.11 1.23
C PHE A 660 6.96 28.33 0.88
N THR A 661 7.77 28.21 -0.18
CA THR A 661 8.66 29.29 -0.63
C THR A 661 8.34 29.70 -2.06
N ASP A 662 8.92 30.82 -2.48
CA ASP A 662 8.61 31.46 -3.76
C ASP A 662 9.42 30.88 -4.94
N GLY A 663 10.34 29.94 -4.64
CA GLY A 663 11.26 29.27 -5.56
C GLY A 663 10.75 27.94 -6.13
N PRO A 664 11.47 27.36 -7.12
CA PRO A 664 11.06 26.10 -7.75
C PRO A 664 10.94 24.90 -6.79
N ASP A 665 11.65 24.94 -5.67
CA ASP A 665 11.66 24.01 -4.53
C ASP A 665 10.64 24.39 -3.43
N GLY A 666 9.73 25.34 -3.71
CA GLY A 666 8.81 25.91 -2.73
C GLY A 666 7.58 25.09 -2.37
N VAL A 667 7.63 23.78 -2.60
CA VAL A 667 6.73 22.77 -1.99
C VAL A 667 7.64 21.67 -1.45
N THR A 668 7.46 21.29 -0.19
CA THR A 668 8.39 20.39 0.50
C THR A 668 8.16 18.91 0.26
N GLY A 669 7.10 18.57 -0.46
CA GLY A 669 6.79 17.25 -0.98
C GLY A 669 5.85 17.37 -2.17
N ASN A 670 5.23 16.27 -2.55
CA ASN A 670 4.19 16.26 -3.57
C ASN A 670 3.07 17.27 -3.26
N ASP A 671 2.53 17.94 -4.27
CA ASP A 671 1.35 18.81 -4.09
C ASP A 671 0.02 18.02 -4.02
N ASP A 672 0.02 16.75 -4.46
CA ASP A 672 -1.06 15.78 -4.42
C ASP A 672 -2.42 16.33 -4.86
N LEU A 673 -2.44 16.80 -6.11
CA LEU A 673 -3.61 17.38 -6.79
C LEU A 673 -4.20 18.58 -6.01
N GLY A 674 -3.32 19.36 -5.39
CA GLY A 674 -3.67 20.58 -4.67
C GLY A 674 -3.95 20.39 -3.18
N THR A 675 -3.78 19.18 -2.63
CA THR A 675 -4.01 18.91 -1.19
C THR A 675 -3.11 19.75 -0.30
N MET A 676 -1.80 19.79 -0.59
CA MET A 676 -0.83 20.61 0.14
C MET A 676 -1.08 22.11 -0.07
N SER A 677 -1.35 22.51 -1.31
CA SER A 677 -1.70 23.89 -1.64
C SER A 677 -2.98 24.36 -0.93
N ALA A 678 -4.00 23.49 -0.83
CA ALA A 678 -5.25 23.80 -0.15
C ALA A 678 -5.04 23.95 1.36
N TRP A 679 -4.19 23.10 1.96
CA TRP A 679 -3.77 23.26 3.36
C TRP A 679 -3.14 24.64 3.58
N HIS A 680 -2.23 25.05 2.70
CA HIS A 680 -1.55 26.35 2.79
C HIS A 680 -2.52 27.52 2.65
N VAL A 681 -3.41 27.50 1.64
CA VAL A 681 -4.40 28.57 1.41
C VAL A 681 -5.31 28.73 2.62
N LEU A 682 -5.91 27.64 3.09
CA LEU A 682 -6.85 27.62 4.22
C LEU A 682 -6.18 28.10 5.52
N SER A 683 -5.01 27.53 5.83
CA SER A 683 -4.25 27.91 7.02
C SER A 683 -3.78 29.37 6.98
N SER A 684 -3.39 29.88 5.81
CA SER A 684 -2.95 31.28 5.62
C SER A 684 -4.06 32.30 5.83
N ILE A 685 -5.31 31.95 5.50
CA ILE A 685 -6.47 32.83 5.75
C ILE A 685 -7.06 32.64 7.15
N GLY A 686 -6.59 31.64 7.91
CA GLY A 686 -6.94 31.43 9.32
C GLY A 686 -8.07 30.44 9.59
N VAL A 687 -8.50 29.64 8.61
CA VAL A 687 -9.57 28.62 8.79
C VAL A 687 -9.16 27.27 8.23
N TYR A 688 -9.57 26.15 8.86
CA TYR A 688 -9.18 24.81 8.40
C TYR A 688 -10.24 23.74 8.69
N PRO A 689 -10.56 22.80 7.78
CA PRO A 689 -11.50 21.70 8.02
C PRO A 689 -10.89 20.66 8.97
N ILE A 690 -11.25 20.72 10.26
CA ILE A 690 -10.60 19.93 11.30
C ILE A 690 -11.08 18.47 11.38
N VAL A 691 -12.22 18.16 10.78
CA VAL A 691 -12.77 16.80 10.71
C VAL A 691 -13.38 16.56 9.33
N PRO A 692 -12.64 15.95 8.38
CA PRO A 692 -13.20 15.56 7.10
C PRO A 692 -14.42 14.65 7.26
N GLY A 693 -15.50 14.94 6.54
CA GLY A 693 -16.82 14.32 6.67
C GLY A 693 -17.76 15.05 7.65
N ALA A 694 -17.26 15.98 8.46
CA ALA A 694 -18.06 16.92 9.23
C ALA A 694 -17.91 18.34 8.67
N ASP A 695 -18.87 19.21 9.00
CA ASP A 695 -18.80 20.64 8.66
C ASP A 695 -18.32 21.45 9.86
N LEU A 696 -17.05 21.21 10.25
CA LEU A 696 -16.37 21.85 11.36
C LEU A 696 -15.06 22.47 10.89
N TRP A 697 -14.90 23.76 11.15
CA TRP A 697 -13.76 24.57 10.73
C TRP A 697 -13.04 25.11 11.96
N GLY A 698 -11.80 24.70 12.17
CA GLY A 698 -10.91 25.23 13.19
C GLY A 698 -10.37 26.60 12.79
N LEU A 699 -10.07 27.42 13.79
CA LEU A 699 -9.52 28.76 13.62
C LEU A 699 -8.06 28.78 14.03
N THR A 700 -7.23 29.44 13.22
CA THR A 700 -5.87 29.85 13.55
C THR A 700 -5.70 31.32 13.21
N THR A 701 -4.58 31.93 13.61
CA THR A 701 -4.37 33.36 13.30
C THR A 701 -3.98 33.50 11.82
N PRO A 702 -4.71 34.29 11.01
CA PRO A 702 -4.38 34.53 9.61
C PRO A 702 -2.95 35.05 9.41
N LEU A 703 -2.34 34.72 8.28
CA LEU A 703 -1.06 35.28 7.86
C LEU A 703 -1.22 36.74 7.41
N PHE A 704 -2.39 37.10 6.86
CA PHE A 704 -2.69 38.41 6.28
C PHE A 704 -3.65 39.23 7.14
N ASP A 705 -3.50 40.56 7.12
CA ASP A 705 -4.34 41.49 7.87
C ASP A 705 -5.81 41.53 7.40
N ASP A 706 -6.06 41.42 6.09
CA ASP A 706 -7.39 41.60 5.49
C ASP A 706 -7.52 40.74 4.24
N VAL A 707 -8.40 39.75 4.33
CA VAL A 707 -8.74 38.80 3.26
C VAL A 707 -10.24 38.87 3.01
N THR A 708 -10.64 38.99 1.75
CA THR A 708 -12.03 38.89 1.34
C THR A 708 -12.22 37.70 0.42
N ILE A 709 -13.07 36.76 0.82
CA ILE A 709 -13.53 35.64 0.02
C ILE A 709 -14.85 36.05 -0.65
N THR A 710 -14.93 35.93 -1.96
CA THR A 710 -16.17 36.03 -2.73
C THR A 710 -16.92 34.73 -2.59
N LEU A 711 -18.17 34.79 -2.13
CA LEU A 711 -19.02 33.63 -1.95
C LEU A 711 -20.09 33.59 -3.03
N ASP A 712 -20.50 32.39 -3.43
CA ASP A 712 -21.67 32.21 -4.28
C ASP A 712 -22.96 32.53 -3.48
N PRO A 713 -23.73 33.56 -3.89
CA PRO A 713 -24.92 33.96 -3.16
C PRO A 713 -26.10 33.00 -3.31
N GLU A 714 -26.12 32.14 -4.34
CA GLU A 714 -27.15 31.11 -4.52
C GLU A 714 -26.92 29.93 -3.56
N VAL A 715 -25.66 29.59 -3.30
CA VAL A 715 -25.26 28.51 -2.38
C VAL A 715 -25.26 28.99 -0.93
N PHE A 716 -24.62 30.12 -0.64
CA PHE A 716 -24.36 30.57 0.74
C PHE A 716 -25.32 31.66 1.24
N GLY A 717 -26.16 32.22 0.37
CA GLY A 717 -27.04 33.36 0.71
C GLY A 717 -26.29 34.65 1.02
N ARG A 718 -24.98 34.71 0.72
CA ARG A 718 -24.08 35.86 0.87
C ARG A 718 -23.10 35.94 -0.29
N ASP A 719 -22.69 37.16 -0.55
CA ASP A 719 -21.80 37.57 -1.62
C ASP A 719 -20.32 37.64 -1.19
N SER A 720 -20.04 37.70 0.11
CA SER A 720 -18.65 37.65 0.61
C SER A 720 -18.54 37.26 2.08
N LEU A 721 -17.36 36.78 2.44
CA LEU A 721 -16.85 36.62 3.80
C LEU A 721 -15.52 37.37 3.92
N ARG A 722 -15.44 38.29 4.88
CA ARG A 722 -14.21 39.05 5.16
C ARG A 722 -13.55 38.53 6.44
N LEU A 723 -12.27 38.19 6.37
CA LEU A 723 -11.45 37.75 7.47
C LEU A 723 -10.41 38.85 7.75
N THR A 724 -10.37 39.37 8.97
CA THR A 724 -9.43 40.44 9.33
C THR A 724 -8.64 40.09 10.57
N ALA A 725 -7.36 40.44 10.59
CA ALA A 725 -6.46 40.33 11.73
C ALA A 725 -5.60 41.60 11.84
N ASP A 726 -6.22 42.74 12.11
CA ASP A 726 -5.58 44.06 12.05
C ASP A 726 -4.24 44.11 12.82
N GLY A 727 -3.15 44.32 12.09
CA GLY A 727 -1.80 44.48 12.65
C GLY A 727 -1.10 43.15 12.91
N VAL A 728 -1.51 42.08 12.23
CA VAL A 728 -0.81 40.81 12.28
C VAL A 728 0.57 40.95 11.68
N ALA A 729 1.56 40.43 12.41
CA ALA A 729 2.96 40.50 12.04
C ALA A 729 3.70 39.29 12.64
N PRO A 730 4.93 38.98 12.19
CA PRO A 730 5.71 37.87 12.75
C PRO A 730 5.82 37.88 14.27
N ASP A 731 5.86 39.04 14.94
CA ASP A 731 5.92 39.18 16.40
C ASP A 731 4.57 39.48 17.08
N THR A 732 3.52 39.72 16.29
CA THR A 732 2.18 40.13 16.76
C THR A 732 1.13 39.23 16.10
N HIS A 733 1.01 38.00 16.56
CA HIS A 733 0.16 36.99 15.91
C HIS A 733 -0.65 36.12 16.86
N TYR A 734 -0.60 36.35 18.17
CA TYR A 734 -1.40 35.55 19.09
C TYR A 734 -2.81 36.11 19.16
N THR A 735 -3.81 35.29 18.84
CA THR A 735 -5.22 35.67 18.95
C THR A 735 -5.58 36.05 20.39
N GLN A 736 -6.12 37.26 20.55
CA GLN A 736 -6.57 37.86 21.81
C GLN A 736 -8.09 37.76 21.96
N SER A 737 -8.82 37.88 20.86
CA SER A 737 -10.27 37.70 20.80
C SER A 737 -10.71 37.52 19.34
N VAL A 738 -11.83 36.86 19.13
CA VAL A 738 -12.47 36.71 17.82
C VAL A 738 -13.92 37.18 17.90
N SER A 739 -14.42 37.83 16.85
CA SER A 739 -15.85 38.04 16.64
C SER A 739 -16.30 37.51 15.29
N LEU A 740 -17.45 36.82 15.29
CA LEU A 740 -18.09 36.27 14.10
C LEU A 740 -19.39 37.04 13.83
N GLY A 741 -19.46 37.73 12.69
CA GLY A 741 -20.60 38.60 12.35
C GLY A 741 -20.82 39.74 13.36
N GLY A 742 -19.74 40.17 14.04
CA GLY A 742 -19.77 41.19 15.09
C GLY A 742 -20.12 40.69 16.50
N GLU A 743 -20.42 39.41 16.67
CA GLU A 743 -20.67 38.80 17.98
C GLU A 743 -19.40 38.10 18.52
N PRO A 744 -19.05 38.23 19.82
CA PRO A 744 -17.89 37.56 20.39
C PRO A 744 -17.96 36.04 20.24
N LEU A 745 -16.83 35.43 19.87
CA LEU A 745 -16.67 33.98 19.74
C LEU A 745 -15.59 33.49 20.73
N ASP A 746 -16.00 32.75 21.75
CA ASP A 746 -15.11 32.25 22.82
C ASP A 746 -14.59 30.82 22.57
N ARG A 747 -14.63 30.35 21.31
CA ARG A 747 -14.13 29.05 20.86
C ARG A 747 -13.32 29.19 19.58
N ALA A 748 -12.38 28.26 19.36
CA ALA A 748 -11.48 28.27 18.22
C ALA A 748 -11.98 27.41 17.03
N TRP A 749 -13.30 27.30 16.87
CA TRP A 749 -13.92 26.58 15.75
C TRP A 749 -15.31 27.13 15.47
N VAL A 750 -15.78 26.93 14.24
CA VAL A 750 -17.12 27.29 13.73
C VAL A 750 -17.68 26.18 12.85
N THR A 751 -18.99 26.12 12.65
CA THR A 751 -19.56 25.31 11.55
C THR A 751 -19.40 26.05 10.22
N GLY A 752 -19.49 25.36 9.08
CA GLY A 752 -19.45 26.01 7.76
C GLY A 752 -20.63 26.95 7.55
N ASP A 753 -21.82 26.58 8.03
CA ASP A 753 -22.99 27.48 8.07
C ASP A 753 -22.70 28.77 8.86
N GLU A 754 -22.05 28.66 10.02
CA GLU A 754 -21.69 29.83 10.84
C GLU A 754 -20.66 30.70 10.12
N LEU A 755 -19.63 30.10 9.53
CA LEU A 755 -18.56 30.77 8.81
C LEU A 755 -19.10 31.56 7.60
N THR A 756 -19.85 30.89 6.74
CA THR A 756 -20.34 31.47 5.48
C THR A 756 -21.50 32.46 5.69
N ALA A 757 -22.27 32.32 6.78
CA ALA A 757 -23.32 33.27 7.14
C ALA A 757 -22.84 34.49 7.95
N ALA A 758 -21.60 34.51 8.44
CA ALA A 758 -21.09 35.56 9.32
C ALA A 758 -20.92 36.91 8.63
N GLY A 759 -20.51 36.91 7.37
CA GLY A 759 -20.09 38.10 6.64
C GLY A 759 -18.72 38.64 7.07
N THR A 760 -18.42 38.66 8.37
CA THR A 760 -17.07 38.99 8.90
C THR A 760 -16.60 38.01 9.97
N LEU A 761 -15.31 37.69 9.95
CA LEU A 761 -14.57 37.01 11.01
C LEU A 761 -13.40 37.94 11.41
N ASP A 762 -13.55 38.65 12.53
CA ASP A 762 -12.58 39.64 12.97
C ASP A 762 -11.75 39.08 14.14
N VAL A 763 -10.43 38.99 13.93
CA VAL A 763 -9.42 38.51 14.89
C VAL A 763 -8.65 39.71 15.43
N THR A 764 -8.57 39.83 16.76
CA THR A 764 -7.64 40.77 17.39
C THR A 764 -6.37 40.03 17.78
N VAL A 765 -5.20 40.52 17.36
CA VAL A 765 -3.90 39.89 17.63
C VAL A 765 -3.09 40.64 18.70
N GLY A 766 -2.10 39.95 19.27
CA GLY A 766 -1.17 40.48 20.27
C GLY A 766 0.16 39.72 20.25
N THR A 767 1.11 40.16 21.08
CA THR A 767 2.49 39.64 21.12
C THR A 767 2.71 38.46 22.06
N GLU A 768 1.69 38.09 22.85
CA GLU A 768 1.74 36.97 23.81
C GLU A 768 0.43 36.17 23.75
N PRO A 769 0.45 34.85 24.03
CA PRO A 769 -0.76 34.04 24.16
C PRO A 769 -1.80 34.65 25.12
N SER A 770 -3.08 34.48 24.79
CA SER A 770 -4.19 35.03 25.57
C SER A 770 -5.04 33.93 26.24
N ALA A 771 -6.08 34.33 26.96
CA ALA A 771 -7.07 33.40 27.54
C ALA A 771 -8.25 33.09 26.58
N TRP A 772 -8.16 33.49 25.31
CA TRP A 772 -9.19 33.17 24.31
C TRP A 772 -9.21 31.67 23.99
N ALA A 773 -10.42 31.08 23.96
CA ALA A 773 -10.67 29.68 23.63
C ALA A 773 -9.87 28.65 24.47
N THR A 774 -9.59 28.97 25.74
CA THR A 774 -8.88 28.08 26.68
C THR A 774 -9.80 27.32 27.64
N ASP A 775 -11.10 27.63 27.63
CA ASP A 775 -12.08 26.89 28.45
C ASP A 775 -12.24 25.48 27.87
N PRO A 776 -12.20 24.41 28.68
CA PRO A 776 -12.45 23.05 28.19
C PRO A 776 -13.78 22.90 27.41
N ALA A 777 -14.80 23.71 27.71
CA ALA A 777 -16.07 23.72 26.98
C ALA A 777 -15.99 24.36 25.59
N ALA A 778 -14.88 25.03 25.26
CA ALA A 778 -14.61 25.57 23.92
C ALA A 778 -14.09 24.50 22.94
N SER A 779 -13.78 23.30 23.43
CA SER A 779 -13.36 22.15 22.62
C SER A 779 -14.42 21.78 21.57
N PRO A 780 -14.04 21.35 20.34
CA PRO A 780 -14.97 20.82 19.36
C PRO A 780 -15.70 19.54 19.83
N GLY A 781 -15.13 18.81 20.80
CA GLY A 781 -15.69 17.55 21.30
C GLY A 781 -15.55 16.39 20.29
N ALA A 782 -16.28 15.30 20.53
CA ALA A 782 -16.33 14.18 19.60
C ALA A 782 -17.47 14.39 18.59
N VAL A 783 -17.20 14.17 17.30
CA VAL A 783 -18.24 14.23 16.25
C VAL A 783 -19.16 13.02 16.35
N VAL A 784 -18.58 11.84 16.59
CA VAL A 784 -19.32 10.58 16.73
C VAL A 784 -18.90 9.89 18.03
N PRO A 785 -19.42 10.35 19.20
CA PRO A 785 -19.23 9.64 20.45
C PRO A 785 -20.06 8.35 20.41
N ALA A 786 -19.42 7.20 20.61
CA ALA A 786 -20.13 5.94 20.74
C ALA A 786 -19.57 5.12 21.91
N ASP A 787 -20.47 4.76 22.82
CA ASP A 787 -20.25 3.79 23.90
C ASP A 787 -20.36 2.38 23.31
N GLY A 788 -19.37 1.99 22.52
CA GLY A 788 -19.35 0.71 21.81
C GLY A 788 -18.19 -0.15 22.27
N THR A 789 -18.36 -0.94 23.32
CA THR A 789 -17.41 -2.02 23.62
C THR A 789 -17.87 -3.28 22.90
N VAL A 790 -17.11 -3.70 21.88
CA VAL A 790 -17.35 -4.98 21.21
C VAL A 790 -16.54 -6.05 21.93
N GLU A 791 -17.23 -7.07 22.43
CA GLU A 791 -16.59 -8.24 23.03
C GLU A 791 -15.89 -9.05 21.95
N ARG A 792 -14.57 -9.26 22.07
CA ARG A 792 -13.78 -10.07 21.14
C ARG A 792 -12.82 -10.96 21.91
N LEU A 793 -12.62 -12.17 21.38
CA LEU A 793 -11.75 -13.17 21.96
C LEU A 793 -10.91 -13.81 20.87
N PHE A 794 -9.60 -13.81 21.04
CA PHE A 794 -8.65 -14.43 20.13
C PHE A 794 -7.72 -15.38 20.90
N VAL A 795 -7.26 -16.42 20.20
CA VAL A 795 -6.25 -17.34 20.70
C VAL A 795 -5.30 -17.70 19.57
N GLY A 796 -4.03 -17.77 19.90
CA GLY A 796 -2.99 -18.17 18.97
C GLY A 796 -1.77 -18.70 19.68
N ALA A 797 -0.87 -19.29 18.88
CA ALA A 797 0.15 -20.20 19.35
C ALA A 797 1.41 -20.10 18.49
N THR A 798 2.59 -20.11 19.12
CA THR A 798 3.90 -20.03 18.47
C THR A 798 4.89 -21.04 19.09
N PRO A 799 5.63 -21.82 18.28
CA PRO A 799 5.57 -21.89 16.83
C PRO A 799 4.23 -22.50 16.35
N ARG A 800 3.82 -22.15 15.13
CA ARG A 800 2.55 -22.64 14.54
C ARG A 800 2.59 -24.15 14.24
N GLN A 801 3.80 -24.67 13.95
CA GLN A 801 4.02 -26.07 13.64
C GLN A 801 5.23 -26.64 14.40
N PRO A 802 5.10 -26.92 15.72
CA PRO A 802 6.20 -27.48 16.49
C PRO A 802 6.60 -28.88 15.99
N VAL A 803 7.90 -29.14 15.93
CA VAL A 803 8.47 -30.45 15.56
C VAL A 803 9.12 -31.11 16.78
N LEU A 804 8.83 -32.39 17.02
CA LEU A 804 9.45 -33.19 18.07
C LEU A 804 9.69 -34.63 17.62
N ALA A 805 10.76 -35.26 18.11
CA ALA A 805 11.01 -36.68 17.87
C ALA A 805 10.08 -37.56 18.74
N PRO A 806 9.88 -38.84 18.37
CA PRO A 806 9.27 -39.82 19.27
C PRO A 806 9.95 -39.83 20.65
N GLY A 807 9.17 -39.77 21.72
CA GLY A 807 9.66 -39.64 23.11
C GLY A 807 10.09 -38.23 23.51
N GLY A 808 9.98 -37.26 22.60
CA GLY A 808 10.35 -35.87 22.80
C GLY A 808 9.28 -35.05 23.50
N ARG A 809 9.67 -33.83 23.89
CA ARG A 809 8.78 -32.77 24.38
C ARG A 809 9.11 -31.45 23.74
N THR A 810 8.11 -30.60 23.58
CA THR A 810 8.26 -29.22 23.09
C THR A 810 7.24 -28.32 23.79
N GLU A 811 7.51 -27.02 23.77
CA GLU A 811 6.66 -25.99 24.38
C GLU A 811 6.21 -25.03 23.30
N VAL A 812 4.92 -24.68 23.35
CA VAL A 812 4.27 -23.74 22.44
C VAL A 812 3.77 -22.58 23.29
N ALA A 813 4.28 -21.38 23.03
CA ALA A 813 3.76 -20.17 23.64
C ALA A 813 2.32 -19.95 23.15
N VAL A 814 1.39 -19.67 24.05
CA VAL A 814 -0.01 -19.37 23.75
C VAL A 814 -0.35 -17.99 24.29
N GLN A 815 -1.09 -17.25 23.50
CA GLN A 815 -1.59 -15.94 23.89
C GLN A 815 -3.11 -15.92 23.71
N VAL A 816 -3.80 -15.41 24.73
CA VAL A 816 -5.23 -15.12 24.71
C VAL A 816 -5.39 -13.61 24.66
N VAL A 817 -6.12 -13.10 23.67
CA VAL A 817 -6.46 -11.67 23.63
C VAL A 817 -7.95 -11.54 23.89
N ALA A 818 -8.30 -10.86 24.98
CA ALA A 818 -9.67 -10.52 25.31
C ALA A 818 -9.85 -9.01 25.15
N GLN A 819 -10.98 -8.63 24.57
CA GLN A 819 -11.43 -7.25 24.48
C GLN A 819 -12.87 -7.22 24.96
N GLY A 820 -13.19 -6.40 25.95
CA GLY A 820 -14.49 -6.39 26.57
C GLY A 820 -14.63 -5.32 27.64
N ALA A 821 -15.84 -5.10 28.13
CA ALA A 821 -16.07 -4.10 29.17
C ALA A 821 -15.45 -4.55 30.51
N GLY A 822 -14.52 -3.77 31.05
CA GLY A 822 -13.91 -4.07 32.35
C GLY A 822 -12.95 -5.25 32.31
N THR A 823 -13.12 -6.16 33.25
CA THR A 823 -12.32 -7.39 33.39
C THR A 823 -12.99 -8.56 32.67
N SER A 824 -12.27 -9.18 31.74
CA SER A 824 -12.65 -10.43 31.08
C SER A 824 -11.92 -11.61 31.74
N SER A 825 -12.58 -12.75 31.90
CA SER A 825 -11.97 -13.96 32.46
C SER A 825 -12.56 -15.21 31.81
N GLY A 826 -11.82 -16.31 31.83
CA GLY A 826 -12.24 -17.52 31.14
C GLY A 826 -11.31 -18.71 31.33
N THR A 827 -11.47 -19.70 30.46
CA THR A 827 -10.66 -20.93 30.44
C THR A 827 -9.98 -21.14 29.09
N LEU A 828 -8.85 -21.85 29.11
CA LEU A 828 -8.21 -22.43 27.92
C LEU A 828 -8.20 -23.95 28.09
N GLU A 829 -8.94 -24.64 27.22
CA GLU A 829 -8.93 -26.09 27.13
C GLU A 829 -7.98 -26.53 26.01
N VAL A 830 -7.18 -27.55 26.29
CA VAL A 830 -6.25 -28.13 25.30
C VAL A 830 -6.61 -29.59 25.09
N THR A 831 -6.80 -29.96 23.83
CA THR A 831 -7.14 -31.33 23.41
C THR A 831 -6.18 -31.80 22.32
N SER A 832 -5.94 -33.11 22.23
CA SER A 832 -5.10 -33.72 21.20
C SER A 832 -5.81 -34.93 20.58
N ASP A 833 -5.30 -35.39 19.43
CA ASP A 833 -5.78 -36.59 18.73
C ASP A 833 -5.47 -37.92 19.45
N GLY A 834 -4.75 -37.87 20.58
CA GLY A 834 -4.36 -39.00 21.41
C GLY A 834 -2.99 -39.61 21.07
N ALA A 835 -2.38 -39.25 19.94
CA ALA A 835 -1.03 -39.67 19.57
C ALA A 835 0.05 -38.81 20.23
N VAL A 836 -0.28 -37.56 20.56
CA VAL A 836 0.51 -36.68 21.43
C VAL A 836 -0.30 -36.30 22.67
N THR A 837 0.38 -35.97 23.78
CA THR A 837 -0.25 -35.35 24.95
C THR A 837 0.01 -33.86 24.94
N ALA A 838 -0.96 -33.06 25.37
CA ALA A 838 -0.83 -31.62 25.47
C ALA A 838 -1.43 -31.11 26.79
N THR A 839 -0.70 -30.21 27.47
CA THR A 839 -1.12 -29.61 28.75
C THR A 839 -0.79 -28.13 28.75
N THR A 840 -1.57 -27.31 29.46
CA THR A 840 -1.33 -25.85 29.57
C THR A 840 -1.17 -25.40 31.02
N ASP A 841 -0.34 -24.38 31.22
CA ASP A 841 -0.27 -23.62 32.48
C ASP A 841 -1.30 -22.47 32.55
N LEU A 842 -2.00 -22.18 31.46
CA LEU A 842 -2.99 -21.10 31.32
C LEU A 842 -4.44 -21.63 31.34
N ALA A 843 -4.71 -22.67 32.12
CA ALA A 843 -6.05 -23.30 32.15
C ALA A 843 -7.18 -22.31 32.51
N GLU A 844 -6.87 -21.30 33.34
CA GLU A 844 -7.72 -20.16 33.65
C GLU A 844 -6.97 -18.87 33.30
N TRP A 845 -7.68 -17.86 32.78
CA TRP A 845 -7.11 -16.57 32.43
C TRP A 845 -8.01 -15.42 32.90
N THR A 846 -7.40 -14.25 33.13
CA THR A 846 -8.09 -13.01 33.48
C THR A 846 -7.32 -11.84 32.88
N ALA A 847 -8.04 -10.91 32.24
CA ALA A 847 -7.49 -9.78 31.53
C ALA A 847 -8.29 -8.50 31.88
N GLU A 848 -7.61 -7.43 32.24
CA GLU A 848 -8.22 -6.10 32.41
C GLU A 848 -8.19 -5.41 31.04
N SER A 849 -9.35 -5.31 30.41
CA SER A 849 -9.50 -4.80 29.04
C SER A 849 -9.98 -3.36 29.03
N ASP A 850 -11.06 -3.06 29.77
CA ASP A 850 -11.74 -1.75 29.72
C ASP A 850 -12.05 -1.31 28.27
N GLY A 851 -12.35 -2.27 27.40
CA GLY A 851 -12.64 -2.10 25.98
C GLY A 851 -11.44 -2.07 25.05
N LEU A 852 -10.22 -2.22 25.58
CA LEU A 852 -8.99 -2.35 24.79
C LEU A 852 -8.49 -3.79 24.71
N PRO A 853 -7.77 -4.19 23.65
CA PRO A 853 -7.20 -5.52 23.57
C PRO A 853 -6.23 -5.79 24.73
N ALA A 854 -6.53 -6.79 25.55
CA ALA A 854 -5.71 -7.23 26.68
C ALA A 854 -5.17 -8.64 26.44
N THR A 855 -3.85 -8.78 26.47
CA THR A 855 -3.17 -10.05 26.20
C THR A 855 -2.80 -10.77 27.50
N VAL A 856 -3.14 -12.05 27.59
CA VAL A 856 -2.67 -12.99 28.62
C VAL A 856 -1.84 -14.06 27.95
N GLU A 857 -0.64 -14.31 28.49
CA GLU A 857 0.31 -15.26 27.91
C GLU A 857 0.42 -16.52 28.78
N GLY A 858 0.73 -17.64 28.13
CA GLY A 858 0.94 -18.93 28.75
C GLY A 858 1.67 -19.89 27.82
N THR A 859 1.75 -21.15 28.23
CA THR A 859 2.47 -22.20 27.53
C THR A 859 1.60 -23.45 27.41
N VAL A 860 1.71 -24.12 26.26
CA VAL A 860 1.22 -25.48 26.04
C VAL A 860 2.43 -26.39 25.87
N THR A 861 2.61 -27.32 26.80
CA THR A 861 3.63 -28.38 26.70
C THR A 861 3.04 -29.56 25.94
N ILE A 862 3.72 -29.97 24.86
CA ILE A 862 3.34 -31.08 23.99
C ILE A 862 4.39 -32.18 24.09
N GLU A 863 3.97 -33.43 24.33
CA GLU A 863 4.86 -34.58 24.45
C GLU A 863 4.41 -35.72 23.52
N ALA A 864 5.37 -36.40 22.89
CA ALA A 864 5.13 -37.58 22.07
C ALA A 864 5.58 -38.84 22.84
N PRO A 865 4.78 -39.93 22.86
CA PRO A 865 5.23 -41.24 23.32
C PRO A 865 6.52 -41.70 22.62
N ALA A 866 7.33 -42.52 23.28
CA ALA A 866 8.57 -43.05 22.70
C ALA A 866 8.34 -43.95 21.47
N ASP A 867 7.15 -44.50 21.34
CA ASP A 867 6.66 -45.34 20.25
C ASP A 867 5.68 -44.58 19.32
N ALA A 868 5.66 -43.25 19.37
CA ALA A 868 4.84 -42.46 18.46
C ALA A 868 5.30 -42.63 17.01
N GLU A 869 4.35 -42.96 16.13
CA GLU A 869 4.61 -43.04 14.69
C GLU A 869 4.90 -41.65 14.13
N PRO A 870 5.90 -41.50 13.24
CA PRO A 870 6.13 -40.26 12.53
C PRO A 870 4.88 -39.78 11.78
N GLY A 871 4.57 -38.49 11.87
CA GLY A 871 3.39 -37.95 11.23
C GLY A 871 2.96 -36.57 11.72
N LEU A 872 1.87 -36.09 11.13
CA LEU A 872 1.22 -34.84 11.50
C LEU A 872 0.08 -35.11 12.48
N HIS A 873 0.16 -34.48 13.64
CA HIS A 873 -0.82 -34.54 14.71
C HIS A 873 -1.45 -33.17 14.93
N THR A 874 -2.60 -33.11 15.58
CA THR A 874 -3.28 -31.84 15.86
C THR A 874 -3.52 -31.67 17.34
N VAL A 875 -3.07 -30.52 17.88
CA VAL A 875 -3.43 -30.04 19.22
C VAL A 875 -4.40 -28.88 19.04
N ARG A 876 -5.57 -28.98 19.64
CA ARG A 876 -6.64 -27.97 19.57
C ARG A 876 -6.74 -27.20 20.87
N LEU A 877 -6.61 -25.89 20.77
CA LEU A 877 -6.76 -24.89 21.82
C LEU A 877 -8.17 -24.30 21.72
N VAL A 878 -8.93 -24.34 22.81
CA VAL A 878 -10.28 -23.78 22.87
C VAL A 878 -10.33 -22.80 24.04
N VAL A 879 -10.44 -21.52 23.74
CA VAL A 879 -10.56 -20.47 24.74
C VAL A 879 -12.02 -20.07 24.85
N ARG A 880 -12.51 -19.96 26.08
CA ARG A 880 -13.87 -19.50 26.37
C ARG A 880 -13.83 -18.40 27.40
N ASP A 881 -14.57 -17.33 27.18
CA ASP A 881 -14.79 -16.29 28.19
C ASP A 881 -16.02 -16.60 29.06
N ALA A 882 -16.21 -15.81 30.12
CA ALA A 882 -17.37 -15.92 31.02
C ALA A 882 -18.72 -15.56 30.35
N ALA A 883 -18.70 -14.86 29.21
CA ALA A 883 -19.88 -14.51 28.43
C ALA A 883 -20.32 -15.65 27.48
N GLY A 884 -19.46 -16.66 27.28
CA GLY A 884 -19.70 -17.80 26.41
C GLY A 884 -19.15 -17.64 24.98
N THR A 885 -18.36 -16.60 24.71
CA THR A 885 -17.61 -16.46 23.46
C THR A 885 -16.54 -17.53 23.40
N GLU A 886 -16.34 -18.14 22.22
CA GLU A 886 -15.34 -19.18 22.01
C GLU A 886 -14.38 -18.79 20.88
N ALA A 887 -13.09 -18.94 21.11
CA ALA A 887 -12.05 -18.86 20.10
C ALA A 887 -11.29 -20.18 20.04
N VAL A 888 -10.98 -20.65 18.82
CA VAL A 888 -10.34 -21.96 18.61
C VAL A 888 -9.09 -21.79 17.78
N ARG A 889 -8.00 -22.43 18.19
CA ARG A 889 -6.78 -22.57 17.39
C ARG A 889 -6.35 -24.02 17.29
N GLU A 890 -6.05 -24.47 16.08
CA GLU A 890 -5.38 -25.74 15.84
C GLU A 890 -3.88 -25.51 15.64
N VAL A 891 -3.08 -26.31 16.33
CA VAL A 891 -1.61 -26.36 16.25
C VAL A 891 -1.25 -27.70 15.63
N SER A 892 -0.64 -27.66 14.46
CA SER A 892 -0.18 -28.87 13.77
C SER A 892 1.16 -29.29 14.35
N VAL A 893 1.23 -30.47 14.97
CA VAL A 893 2.43 -30.97 15.63
C VAL A 893 3.06 -32.04 14.74
N VAL A 894 4.34 -31.91 14.43
CA VAL A 894 5.06 -32.92 13.64
C VAL A 894 5.82 -33.84 14.58
N VAL A 895 5.42 -35.10 14.66
CA VAL A 895 6.27 -36.15 15.21
C VAL A 895 7.24 -36.57 14.11
N SER A 896 8.51 -36.22 14.25
CA SER A 896 9.48 -36.30 13.16
C SER A 896 9.92 -37.75 12.89
N GLY A 897 9.93 -38.13 11.61
CA GLY A 897 10.69 -39.28 11.13
C GLY A 897 12.18 -38.96 10.99
N GLU A 898 13.01 -40.00 11.00
CA GLU A 898 14.44 -39.85 10.80
C GLU A 898 14.78 -39.84 9.31
N SER A 899 15.55 -38.84 8.87
CA SER A 899 16.17 -38.88 7.55
C SER A 899 17.33 -39.86 7.58
N TRP A 900 17.35 -40.84 6.67
CA TRP A 900 18.39 -41.86 6.69
C TRP A 900 19.79 -41.34 6.34
N ILE A 901 19.89 -40.11 5.81
CA ILE A 901 21.16 -39.43 5.56
C ILE A 901 21.57 -38.49 6.71
N ALA A 902 20.81 -38.43 7.81
CA ALA A 902 21.03 -37.44 8.86
C ALA A 902 22.41 -37.55 9.53
N ASP A 903 22.97 -38.75 9.62
CA ASP A 903 24.33 -38.97 10.14
C ASP A 903 25.44 -38.32 9.29
N ALA A 904 25.13 -37.94 8.05
CA ALA A 904 26.05 -37.26 7.14
C ALA A 904 25.92 -35.73 7.16
N PHE A 905 24.92 -35.16 7.85
CA PHE A 905 24.74 -33.72 7.87
C PHE A 905 25.92 -33.00 8.53
N ASP A 906 26.43 -31.96 7.87
CA ASP A 906 27.60 -31.20 8.28
C ASP A 906 27.44 -29.68 8.13
N ASN A 907 26.33 -29.22 7.55
CA ASN A 907 26.03 -27.80 7.38
C ASN A 907 24.56 -27.48 7.77
N VAL A 908 24.31 -26.21 8.13
CA VAL A 908 23.01 -25.71 8.59
C VAL A 908 22.40 -24.80 7.52
N GLY A 909 21.49 -25.35 6.73
CA GLY A 909 20.88 -24.70 5.58
C GLY A 909 19.52 -24.05 5.83
N ILE A 910 18.77 -24.50 6.84
CA ILE A 910 17.42 -24.01 7.19
C ILE A 910 17.43 -23.37 8.58
N GLY A 911 17.02 -22.10 8.65
CA GLY A 911 17.02 -21.30 9.88
C GLY A 911 15.66 -20.65 10.19
N ASP A 912 15.61 -19.98 11.34
CA ASP A 912 14.44 -19.20 11.78
C ASP A 912 14.55 -17.75 11.29
N ALA A 913 13.42 -17.10 11.05
CA ALA A 913 13.40 -15.68 10.71
C ALA A 913 14.05 -14.83 11.81
N GLY A 914 14.98 -13.95 11.44
CA GLY A 914 15.66 -13.04 12.38
C GLY A 914 16.62 -13.73 13.36
N ALA A 915 16.97 -15.00 13.15
CA ALA A 915 17.89 -15.74 14.02
C ALA A 915 19.22 -16.03 13.32
N ALA A 916 20.34 -15.74 13.98
CA ALA A 916 21.68 -16.10 13.51
C ALA A 916 22.00 -17.61 13.69
N ASN A 917 21.10 -18.50 13.25
CA ASN A 917 21.16 -19.94 13.52
C ASN A 917 21.37 -20.82 12.28
N ALA A 918 21.56 -20.26 11.08
CA ALA A 918 21.87 -21.03 9.87
C ALA A 918 22.81 -20.26 8.92
N ASN A 919 23.47 -20.98 8.02
CA ASN A 919 24.43 -20.43 7.06
C ASN A 919 24.61 -21.38 5.86
N LEU A 920 23.68 -21.34 4.90
CA LEU A 920 23.72 -22.21 3.72
C LEU A 920 24.84 -21.84 2.75
N ASP A 921 25.08 -20.55 2.54
CA ASP A 921 26.02 -20.04 1.52
C ASP A 921 27.41 -19.67 2.06
N GLY A 922 27.69 -19.94 3.33
CA GLY A 922 28.94 -19.53 3.99
C GLY A 922 29.01 -18.04 4.35
N SER A 923 28.11 -17.19 3.84
CA SER A 923 28.05 -15.74 4.10
C SER A 923 27.03 -15.35 5.18
N GLY A 924 26.24 -16.31 5.67
CA GLY A 924 25.25 -16.16 6.72
C GLY A 924 23.81 -16.15 6.22
N ALA A 925 23.55 -16.45 4.95
CA ALA A 925 22.20 -16.51 4.40
C ALA A 925 21.70 -17.96 4.33
N TYR A 926 20.38 -18.16 4.49
CA TYR A 926 19.78 -19.48 4.67
C TYR A 926 18.30 -19.53 4.23
N LEU A 927 17.75 -20.75 4.09
CA LEU A 927 16.33 -20.98 3.78
C LEU A 927 15.48 -20.83 5.04
N LEU A 928 14.31 -20.18 4.93
CA LEU A 928 13.41 -19.95 6.08
C LEU A 928 12.52 -21.16 6.34
N ARG A 929 12.58 -21.71 7.56
CA ARG A 929 11.87 -22.93 7.95
C ARG A 929 10.36 -22.83 7.75
N ASP A 930 9.73 -21.79 8.28
CA ASP A 930 8.28 -21.62 8.22
C ASP A 930 7.79 -21.45 6.77
N LEU A 931 8.52 -20.70 5.94
CA LEU A 931 8.16 -20.52 4.53
C LEU A 931 8.30 -21.81 3.71
N LEU A 932 9.29 -22.67 4.04
CA LEU A 932 9.39 -23.99 3.43
C LEU A 932 8.21 -24.87 3.83
N ALA A 933 7.82 -24.84 5.12
CA ALA A 933 6.69 -25.59 5.63
C ALA A 933 5.36 -25.16 5.00
N ASP A 934 5.13 -23.85 4.85
CA ASP A 934 3.94 -23.28 4.16
C ASP A 934 3.84 -23.74 2.69
N LEU A 935 4.97 -24.04 2.07
CA LEU A 935 5.06 -24.57 0.70
C LEU A 935 5.00 -26.11 0.64
N GLY A 936 4.78 -26.79 1.78
CA GLY A 936 4.69 -28.24 1.89
C GLY A 936 6.01 -28.97 2.06
N ALA A 937 7.15 -28.26 2.18
CA ALA A 937 8.47 -28.83 2.45
C ALA A 937 8.76 -28.84 3.97
N VAL A 938 7.98 -29.64 4.71
CA VAL A 938 8.02 -29.69 6.18
C VAL A 938 9.13 -30.63 6.69
N GLN A 939 10.02 -30.13 7.56
CA GLN A 939 11.05 -30.96 8.20
C GLN A 939 10.42 -32.06 9.07
N GLY A 940 10.90 -33.30 8.92
CA GLY A 940 10.49 -34.45 9.73
C GLY A 940 9.26 -35.21 9.22
N LEU A 941 8.57 -34.73 8.18
CA LEU A 941 7.52 -35.50 7.51
C LEU A 941 8.08 -36.29 6.33
N GLU A 942 7.45 -37.43 6.03
CA GLU A 942 7.63 -38.08 4.74
C GLU A 942 6.88 -37.26 3.66
N LEU A 943 7.64 -36.81 2.67
CA LEU A 943 7.20 -35.93 1.59
C LEU A 943 7.37 -36.64 0.25
N THR A 944 6.68 -36.16 -0.78
CA THR A 944 6.82 -36.68 -2.15
C THR A 944 7.44 -35.62 -3.06
N VAL A 945 8.38 -36.01 -3.93
CA VAL A 945 8.92 -35.09 -4.95
C VAL A 945 7.80 -34.75 -5.94
N PRO A 946 7.46 -33.47 -6.17
CA PRO A 946 6.31 -33.08 -6.98
C PRO A 946 6.31 -33.72 -8.38
N GLY A 947 5.18 -34.32 -8.77
CA GLY A 947 5.02 -34.98 -10.06
C GLY A 947 5.68 -36.37 -10.19
N THR A 948 6.13 -36.95 -9.08
CA THR A 948 6.70 -38.31 -9.02
C THR A 948 6.09 -39.11 -7.85
N ASP A 949 6.45 -40.39 -7.74
CA ASP A 949 6.15 -41.27 -6.60
C ASP A 949 7.34 -41.41 -5.62
N LEU A 950 8.41 -40.62 -5.81
CA LEU A 950 9.58 -40.66 -4.94
C LEU A 950 9.30 -39.99 -3.60
N THR A 951 9.47 -40.72 -2.51
CA THR A 951 9.30 -40.21 -1.14
C THR A 951 10.64 -39.92 -0.47
N TYR A 952 10.67 -38.92 0.40
CA TYR A 952 11.84 -38.49 1.18
C TYR A 952 11.42 -37.84 2.48
N THR A 953 12.34 -37.83 3.46
CA THR A 953 12.17 -37.07 4.71
C THR A 953 13.27 -36.02 4.80
N LEU A 954 12.88 -34.74 4.88
CA LEU A 954 13.80 -33.69 5.27
C LEU A 954 14.17 -33.88 6.73
N GLY A 955 15.47 -33.89 7.04
CA GLY A 955 15.92 -34.00 8.42
C GLY A 955 15.32 -32.89 9.30
N ALA A 956 14.88 -33.24 10.50
CA ALA A 956 14.37 -32.31 11.51
C ALA A 956 15.29 -32.25 12.75
N PRO A 957 16.58 -31.91 12.59
CA PRO A 957 17.44 -31.68 13.73
C PRO A 957 16.94 -30.45 14.52
N ARG A 958 17.44 -30.27 15.75
CA ARG A 958 17.15 -29.05 16.50
C ARG A 958 17.64 -27.82 15.71
N ALA A 959 16.91 -26.71 15.79
CA ALA A 959 17.32 -25.46 15.15
C ALA A 959 18.77 -25.09 15.52
N GLY A 960 19.58 -24.74 14.51
CA GLY A 960 21.02 -24.49 14.66
C GLY A 960 21.92 -25.71 14.57
N ALA A 961 21.38 -26.92 14.44
CA ALA A 961 22.16 -28.13 14.16
C ALA A 961 22.14 -28.49 12.66
N PRO A 962 23.17 -29.20 12.15
CA PRO A 962 23.27 -29.53 10.72
C PRO A 962 22.04 -30.28 10.19
N ASP A 963 21.53 -29.82 9.05
CA ASP A 963 20.31 -30.32 8.37
C ASP A 963 20.52 -30.67 6.89
N ASN A 964 21.73 -30.47 6.38
CA ASN A 964 22.13 -30.86 5.04
C ASN A 964 23.60 -31.31 5.00
N VAL A 965 23.97 -31.92 3.87
CA VAL A 965 25.35 -32.30 3.54
C VAL A 965 25.88 -31.31 2.50
N ALA A 966 26.94 -30.57 2.83
CA ALA A 966 27.74 -29.82 1.86
C ALA A 966 28.71 -30.79 1.16
N ALA A 967 28.32 -31.31 -0.01
CA ALA A 967 28.92 -32.53 -0.55
C ALA A 967 30.44 -32.43 -0.80
N SER A 968 31.24 -33.22 -0.10
CA SER A 968 32.70 -33.31 -0.29
C SER A 968 33.15 -34.68 -0.84
N GLY A 969 32.20 -35.58 -1.12
CA GLY A 969 32.45 -36.92 -1.67
C GLY A 969 32.10 -38.05 -0.70
N GLU A 970 31.20 -37.80 0.24
CA GLU A 970 30.72 -38.70 1.27
C GLU A 970 30.05 -39.92 0.64
N VAL A 971 30.21 -41.08 1.30
CA VAL A 971 29.52 -42.32 0.93
C VAL A 971 28.39 -42.54 1.92
N LEU A 972 27.16 -42.48 1.42
CA LEU A 972 25.94 -42.73 2.18
C LEU A 972 25.55 -44.19 2.05
N GLU A 973 25.41 -44.90 3.16
CA GLU A 973 24.98 -46.30 3.17
C GLU A 973 23.46 -46.39 3.07
N VAL A 974 22.94 -47.15 2.11
CA VAL A 974 21.49 -47.27 1.88
C VAL A 974 20.87 -48.29 2.85
N PRO A 975 19.92 -47.86 3.71
CA PRO A 975 19.23 -48.74 4.64
C PRO A 975 18.54 -49.92 3.94
N GLU A 976 18.43 -51.04 4.64
CA GLU A 976 17.88 -52.28 4.06
C GLU A 976 16.47 -52.11 3.49
N HIS A 977 15.61 -51.34 4.17
CA HIS A 977 14.22 -51.10 3.74
C HIS A 977 14.12 -50.28 2.45
N LEU A 978 15.16 -49.51 2.07
CA LEU A 978 15.18 -48.71 0.84
C LEU A 978 15.83 -49.44 -0.35
N ARG A 979 16.36 -50.64 -0.14
CA ARG A 979 17.08 -51.38 -1.19
C ARG A 979 16.19 -51.91 -2.32
N SER A 980 14.87 -51.84 -2.16
CA SER A 980 13.88 -52.16 -3.18
C SER A 980 13.71 -51.05 -4.23
N ALA A 981 14.27 -49.85 -3.99
CA ALA A 981 14.16 -48.70 -4.89
C ALA A 981 14.55 -49.05 -6.33
N ARG A 982 13.78 -48.52 -7.28
CA ARG A 982 14.03 -48.53 -8.73
C ARG A 982 14.43 -47.16 -9.24
N HIS A 983 14.10 -46.10 -8.51
CA HIS A 983 14.48 -44.74 -8.84
C HIS A 983 14.94 -43.99 -7.59
N LEU A 984 15.83 -43.03 -7.80
CA LEU A 984 16.20 -42.07 -6.76
C LEU A 984 16.29 -40.65 -7.31
N SER A 985 16.11 -39.66 -6.46
CA SER A 985 16.37 -38.25 -6.77
C SER A 985 17.06 -37.57 -5.59
N VAL A 986 18.00 -36.67 -5.88
CA VAL A 986 18.67 -35.88 -4.85
C VAL A 986 17.84 -34.61 -4.62
N VAL A 987 17.35 -34.43 -3.40
CA VAL A 987 16.64 -33.22 -2.97
C VAL A 987 17.64 -32.29 -2.30
N GLY A 988 17.81 -31.10 -2.87
CA GLY A 988 18.74 -30.13 -2.36
C GLY A 988 18.84 -28.86 -3.20
N THR A 989 19.95 -28.16 -3.08
CA THR A 989 20.17 -26.92 -3.82
C THR A 989 21.65 -26.65 -4.02
N SER A 990 22.01 -25.62 -4.80
CA SER A 990 23.39 -25.17 -4.94
C SER A 990 23.57 -23.72 -4.53
N THR A 991 24.79 -23.36 -4.12
CA THR A 991 25.15 -21.96 -3.81
C THR A 991 26.21 -21.45 -4.77
N HIS A 992 26.22 -20.13 -5.04
CA HIS A 992 27.16 -19.50 -5.96
C HIS A 992 27.09 -20.06 -7.39
N GLY A 993 25.87 -20.30 -7.88
CA GLY A 993 25.57 -20.85 -9.20
C GLY A 993 25.11 -22.31 -9.16
N THR A 994 24.67 -22.81 -10.31
CA THR A 994 24.29 -24.22 -10.50
C THR A 994 25.54 -25.10 -10.51
N HIS A 995 25.65 -26.01 -9.54
CA HIS A 995 26.77 -26.96 -9.41
C HIS A 995 26.30 -28.41 -9.55
N GLY A 996 27.26 -29.31 -9.70
CA GLY A 996 26.98 -30.72 -9.94
C GLY A 996 28.23 -31.56 -10.16
N GLY A 997 28.04 -32.87 -10.25
CA GLY A 997 29.11 -33.82 -10.45
C GLY A 997 28.59 -35.26 -10.53
N GLY A 998 29.52 -36.21 -10.58
CA GLY A 998 29.17 -37.63 -10.69
C GLY A 998 28.67 -38.19 -9.36
N LEU A 999 27.38 -38.51 -9.28
CA LEU A 999 26.75 -39.30 -8.23
C LEU A 999 27.07 -40.78 -8.48
N VAL A 1000 27.72 -41.48 -7.54
CA VAL A 1000 28.08 -42.90 -7.72
C VAL A 1000 27.14 -43.80 -6.94
N LEU A 1001 26.40 -44.64 -7.66
CA LEU A 1001 25.49 -45.65 -7.10
C LEU A 1001 26.26 -46.97 -6.94
N GLY A 1002 26.45 -47.44 -5.72
CA GLY A 1002 27.08 -48.73 -5.40
C GLY A 1002 26.03 -49.83 -5.23
N PHE A 1003 26.31 -51.02 -5.75
CA PHE A 1003 25.38 -52.16 -5.73
C PHE A 1003 25.91 -53.35 -4.95
N ALA A 1004 25.00 -54.18 -4.43
CA ALA A 1004 25.32 -55.36 -3.61
C ALA A 1004 26.24 -56.40 -4.29
N ASP A 1005 26.29 -56.43 -5.63
CA ASP A 1005 27.18 -57.32 -6.39
C ASP A 1005 28.61 -56.76 -6.59
N GLY A 1006 28.91 -55.61 -5.98
CA GLY A 1006 30.20 -54.92 -6.06
C GLY A 1006 30.40 -54.05 -7.30
N SER A 1007 29.41 -53.96 -8.19
CA SER A 1007 29.42 -53.02 -9.32
C SER A 1007 28.94 -51.63 -8.92
N SER A 1008 29.20 -50.62 -9.75
CA SER A 1008 28.70 -49.25 -9.55
C SER A 1008 28.27 -48.59 -10.86
N GLN A 1009 27.46 -47.54 -10.74
CA GLN A 1009 27.05 -46.66 -11.84
C GLN A 1009 27.30 -45.21 -11.44
N THR A 1010 27.93 -44.43 -12.32
CA THR A 1010 28.08 -42.97 -12.12
C THR A 1010 27.05 -42.24 -12.97
N VAL A 1011 26.35 -41.29 -12.37
CA VAL A 1011 25.34 -40.44 -13.02
C VAL A 1011 25.68 -38.99 -12.76
N ASP A 1012 25.79 -38.18 -13.80
CA ASP A 1012 26.01 -36.75 -13.64
C ASP A 1012 24.72 -36.07 -13.18
N VAL A 1013 24.76 -35.42 -12.02
CA VAL A 1013 23.64 -34.66 -11.46
C VAL A 1013 24.03 -33.21 -11.29
N ARG A 1014 23.06 -32.30 -11.43
CA ARG A 1014 23.20 -30.87 -11.21
C ARG A 1014 22.02 -30.36 -10.39
N LEU A 1015 22.29 -29.46 -9.45
CA LEU A 1015 21.28 -28.76 -8.66
C LEU A 1015 21.33 -27.27 -9.00
N SER A 1016 20.15 -26.70 -9.13
CA SER A 1016 19.97 -25.27 -9.42
C SER A 1016 20.55 -24.41 -8.30
N ASP A 1017 21.05 -23.22 -8.64
CA ASP A 1017 21.33 -22.22 -7.62
C ASP A 1017 20.07 -21.93 -6.82
N TRP A 1018 20.20 -21.91 -5.50
CA TRP A 1018 19.10 -21.73 -4.56
C TRP A 1018 18.25 -20.50 -4.82
N CYS A 1019 18.80 -19.38 -5.31
CA CYS A 1019 18.07 -18.14 -5.55
C CYS A 1019 17.85 -17.82 -7.04
N THR A 1020 17.99 -18.81 -7.93
CA THR A 1020 17.78 -18.61 -9.38
C THR A 1020 16.34 -18.26 -9.73
N GLY A 1021 16.12 -17.42 -10.75
CA GLY A 1021 14.79 -17.13 -11.32
C GLY A 1021 14.19 -18.30 -12.12
N SER A 1022 15.02 -19.21 -12.65
CA SER A 1022 14.59 -20.38 -13.40
C SER A 1022 15.44 -21.60 -13.04
N PRO A 1023 14.82 -22.76 -12.72
CA PRO A 1023 15.57 -23.97 -12.37
C PRO A 1023 16.38 -24.50 -13.56
N GLU A 1024 17.48 -25.20 -13.25
CA GLU A 1024 18.27 -25.97 -14.22
C GLU A 1024 17.35 -26.94 -14.99
N PRO A 1025 17.51 -27.09 -16.31
CA PRO A 1025 16.71 -28.04 -17.08
C PRO A 1025 16.70 -29.45 -16.48
N GLY A 1026 15.52 -29.95 -16.14
CA GLY A 1026 15.32 -31.27 -15.54
C GLY A 1026 15.33 -31.31 -14.02
N ASN A 1027 15.64 -30.19 -13.34
CA ASN A 1027 15.32 -30.06 -11.91
C ASN A 1027 13.81 -29.85 -11.72
N ILE A 1028 13.26 -30.47 -10.69
CA ILE A 1028 11.88 -30.31 -10.22
C ILE A 1028 11.92 -29.32 -9.04
N THR A 1029 11.09 -28.28 -9.05
CA THR A 1029 11.01 -27.37 -7.90
C THR A 1029 10.27 -28.06 -6.76
N VAL A 1030 10.92 -28.19 -5.60
CA VAL A 1030 10.32 -28.78 -4.39
C VAL A 1030 9.58 -27.72 -3.61
N ALA A 1031 10.28 -26.63 -3.27
CA ALA A 1031 9.70 -25.45 -2.63
C ALA A 1031 10.57 -24.24 -2.95
N LYS A 1032 9.96 -23.08 -3.21
CA LYS A 1032 10.68 -21.82 -3.44
C LYS A 1032 9.99 -20.68 -2.71
N ALA A 1033 10.58 -20.28 -1.59
CA ALA A 1033 10.09 -19.17 -0.79
C ALA A 1033 10.37 -17.84 -1.49
N GLY A 1034 9.51 -16.83 -1.29
CA GLY A 1034 9.73 -15.47 -1.81
C GLY A 1034 10.76 -14.65 -1.02
N ALA A 1035 11.33 -15.23 0.03
CA ALA A 1035 12.31 -14.60 0.91
C ALA A 1035 13.34 -15.60 1.43
N ARG A 1036 14.47 -15.10 1.93
CA ARG A 1036 15.52 -15.85 2.63
C ARG A 1036 15.92 -15.14 3.92
N GLY A 1037 16.50 -15.87 4.86
CA GLY A 1037 17.10 -15.27 6.05
C GLY A 1037 18.55 -14.84 5.80
N ASP A 1038 19.01 -13.83 6.54
CA ASP A 1038 20.41 -13.53 6.80
C ASP A 1038 20.66 -13.43 8.32
N ARG A 1039 21.91 -13.15 8.74
CA ARG A 1039 22.31 -13.19 10.17
C ARG A 1039 21.38 -12.41 11.11
N GLU A 1040 20.71 -11.36 10.64
CA GLU A 1040 19.88 -10.49 11.49
C GLU A 1040 18.50 -10.17 10.87
N ASN A 1041 18.27 -10.43 9.57
CA ASN A 1041 17.09 -9.96 8.84
C ASN A 1041 16.48 -11.01 7.89
N VAL A 1042 15.30 -10.69 7.35
CA VAL A 1042 14.67 -11.41 6.25
C VAL A 1042 14.75 -10.57 4.97
N GLN A 1043 15.27 -11.15 3.89
CA GLN A 1043 15.41 -10.50 2.59
C GLN A 1043 14.35 -11.03 1.63
N LYS A 1044 13.63 -10.15 0.90
CA LYS A 1044 12.66 -10.50 -0.16
C LYS A 1044 13.34 -11.02 -1.44
N ILE A 1045 14.18 -12.05 -1.29
CA ILE A 1045 14.90 -12.72 -2.37
C ILE A 1045 14.38 -14.16 -2.45
N GLY A 1046 13.86 -14.53 -3.62
CA GLY A 1046 13.22 -15.83 -3.80
C GLY A 1046 14.23 -16.97 -3.89
N CYS A 1047 14.27 -17.86 -2.89
CA CYS A 1047 15.19 -18.99 -2.82
C CYS A 1047 14.50 -20.31 -2.48
N GLY A 1048 15.05 -21.45 -2.90
CA GLY A 1048 14.36 -22.72 -2.82
C GLY A 1048 15.19 -24.00 -2.90
N LEU A 1049 14.48 -25.10 -2.68
CA LEU A 1049 14.90 -26.48 -2.82
C LEU A 1049 14.42 -27.07 -4.15
N TYR A 1050 15.26 -27.91 -4.73
CA TYR A 1050 15.01 -28.60 -5.98
C TYR A 1050 15.27 -30.09 -5.83
N ALA A 1051 14.69 -30.89 -6.70
CA ALA A 1051 15.00 -32.30 -6.85
C ALA A 1051 15.63 -32.52 -8.23
N THR A 1052 16.65 -33.37 -8.33
CA THR A 1052 17.20 -33.78 -9.62
C THR A 1052 16.14 -34.55 -10.43
N ALA A 1053 16.35 -34.71 -11.74
CA ALA A 1053 15.57 -35.67 -12.50
C ALA A 1053 15.71 -37.08 -11.88
N PRO A 1054 14.63 -37.89 -11.81
CA PRO A 1054 14.71 -39.25 -11.30
C PRO A 1054 15.78 -40.09 -12.03
N VAL A 1055 16.69 -40.66 -11.24
CA VAL A 1055 17.77 -41.53 -11.69
C VAL A 1055 17.32 -42.98 -11.56
N ALA A 1056 17.29 -43.71 -12.67
CA ALA A 1056 16.91 -45.12 -12.68
C ALA A 1056 18.05 -46.03 -12.16
N ILE A 1057 17.70 -46.94 -11.27
CA ILE A 1057 18.54 -48.05 -10.81
C ILE A 1057 18.40 -49.20 -11.82
N PRO A 1058 19.51 -49.78 -12.34
CA PRO A 1058 19.41 -50.82 -13.37
C PRO A 1058 18.65 -52.06 -12.88
N GLU A 1059 17.86 -52.67 -13.77
CA GLU A 1059 17.07 -53.85 -13.47
C GLU A 1059 17.94 -54.98 -12.87
N GLY A 1060 17.47 -55.57 -11.77
CA GLY A 1060 18.18 -56.64 -11.06
C GLY A 1060 19.35 -56.18 -10.18
N LYS A 1061 19.67 -54.87 -10.12
CA LYS A 1061 20.62 -54.31 -9.15
C LYS A 1061 19.92 -53.96 -7.84
N VAL A 1062 20.67 -54.05 -6.75
CA VAL A 1062 20.24 -53.69 -5.40
C VAL A 1062 21.18 -52.59 -4.92
N LEU A 1063 20.65 -51.37 -4.73
CA LEU A 1063 21.42 -50.21 -4.29
C LEU A 1063 21.85 -50.40 -2.82
N THR A 1064 23.13 -50.22 -2.54
CA THR A 1064 23.70 -50.35 -1.20
C THR A 1064 24.42 -49.10 -0.72
N SER A 1065 24.91 -48.26 -1.64
CA SER A 1065 25.53 -46.98 -1.28
C SER A 1065 25.33 -45.91 -2.34
N VAL A 1066 25.38 -44.65 -1.92
CA VAL A 1066 25.34 -43.46 -2.78
C VAL A 1066 26.53 -42.59 -2.41
N THR A 1067 27.47 -42.38 -3.32
CA THR A 1067 28.57 -41.42 -3.14
C THR A 1067 28.19 -40.09 -3.76
N LEU A 1068 28.21 -39.03 -2.96
CA LEU A 1068 27.87 -37.68 -3.38
C LEU A 1068 28.97 -37.06 -4.27
N PRO A 1069 28.65 -36.03 -5.09
CA PRO A 1069 29.66 -35.22 -5.76
C PRO A 1069 30.67 -34.60 -4.76
N SER A 1070 31.87 -34.27 -5.23
CA SER A 1070 32.89 -33.59 -4.42
C SER A 1070 32.91 -32.10 -4.77
N ASP A 1071 31.88 -31.37 -4.33
CA ASP A 1071 31.70 -29.92 -4.49
C ASP A 1071 30.83 -29.38 -3.34
N GLU A 1072 31.45 -28.72 -2.35
CA GLU A 1072 30.77 -28.24 -1.12
C GLU A 1072 29.66 -27.22 -1.38
N ARG A 1073 29.56 -26.69 -2.61
CA ARG A 1073 28.44 -25.82 -3.02
C ARG A 1073 27.19 -26.61 -3.38
N PHE A 1074 27.28 -27.93 -3.52
CA PHE A 1074 26.19 -28.85 -3.79
C PHE A 1074 25.63 -29.37 -2.46
N HIS A 1075 24.51 -28.80 -2.03
CA HIS A 1075 23.90 -29.07 -0.72
C HIS A 1075 22.80 -30.12 -0.85
N VAL A 1076 22.91 -31.23 -0.11
CA VAL A 1076 21.95 -32.35 -0.13
C VAL A 1076 21.16 -32.38 1.17
N PHE A 1077 19.85 -32.18 1.08
CA PHE A 1077 18.94 -32.18 2.23
C PHE A 1077 18.22 -33.54 2.40
N ALA A 1078 17.98 -34.26 1.30
CA ALA A 1078 17.44 -35.62 1.34
C ALA A 1078 17.74 -36.38 0.04
N ILE A 1079 17.55 -37.70 0.07
CA ILE A 1079 17.51 -38.56 -1.12
C ILE A 1079 16.14 -39.22 -1.17
N ALA A 1080 15.39 -38.92 -2.24
CA ALA A 1080 14.07 -39.48 -2.49
C ALA A 1080 14.14 -40.80 -3.24
N THR A 1081 13.27 -41.76 -2.91
CA THR A 1081 13.22 -43.09 -3.57
C THR A 1081 11.78 -43.58 -3.74
N ASP A 1082 11.54 -44.53 -4.64
CA ASP A 1082 10.26 -45.25 -4.81
C ASP A 1082 10.20 -46.56 -4.01
N ALA A 1083 11.08 -46.75 -3.03
CA ALA A 1083 11.05 -47.93 -2.18
C ALA A 1083 9.83 -47.91 -1.26
N THR A 1084 8.89 -48.84 -1.47
CA THR A 1084 7.79 -49.07 -0.53
C THR A 1084 8.34 -49.83 0.67
N GLY A 1085 8.35 -49.23 1.86
CA GLY A 1085 8.84 -49.82 3.11
C GLY A 1085 8.03 -51.02 3.66
N ASP A 1086 7.16 -51.65 2.87
CA ASP A 1086 6.23 -52.67 3.34
C ASP A 1086 6.87 -54.05 3.53
N VAL A 1087 6.86 -54.54 4.78
CA VAL A 1087 7.00 -55.97 5.09
C VAL A 1087 5.75 -56.70 4.58
N PRO A 1088 5.86 -57.78 3.79
CA PRO A 1088 4.69 -58.49 3.25
C PRO A 1088 3.75 -58.97 4.38
N ALA A 1089 2.46 -58.64 4.26
CA ALA A 1089 1.46 -58.99 5.26
C ALA A 1089 1.41 -60.51 5.54
N PRO A 1090 1.18 -60.92 6.80
CA PRO A 1090 1.13 -62.33 7.18
C PRO A 1090 0.02 -63.11 6.46
N GLN A 1091 0.41 -64.23 5.85
CA GLN A 1091 -0.42 -65.05 4.96
C GLN A 1091 -1.35 -66.02 5.75
N VAL A 1092 -2.00 -65.54 6.81
CA VAL A 1092 -3.04 -66.29 7.53
C VAL A 1092 -4.26 -65.43 7.85
N GLU A 1093 -5.43 -66.06 7.78
CA GLU A 1093 -6.67 -65.47 8.28
C GLU A 1093 -7.03 -66.10 9.62
N VAL A 1094 -7.08 -65.28 10.68
CA VAL A 1094 -7.31 -65.75 12.05
C VAL A 1094 -8.70 -65.35 12.53
N THR A 1095 -9.43 -66.32 13.07
CA THR A 1095 -10.71 -66.10 13.76
C THR A 1095 -10.65 -66.70 15.16
N ALA A 1096 -11.07 -65.93 16.15
CA ALA A 1096 -11.16 -66.35 17.54
C ALA A 1096 -12.59 -66.16 18.05
N GLN A 1097 -13.10 -67.12 18.82
CA GLN A 1097 -14.45 -67.03 19.38
C GLN A 1097 -14.52 -67.73 20.75
N ALA A 1098 -15.07 -67.04 21.74
CA ALA A 1098 -15.47 -67.67 22.99
C ALA A 1098 -16.76 -68.47 22.81
N ARG A 1099 -16.80 -69.69 23.34
CA ARG A 1099 -17.97 -70.59 23.24
C ARG A 1099 -18.16 -71.44 24.49
N CYS A 1100 -19.40 -71.85 24.71
CA CYS A 1100 -19.80 -72.66 25.85
C CYS A 1100 -19.92 -74.13 25.49
N LEU A 1101 -19.28 -75.01 26.27
CA LEU A 1101 -19.40 -76.46 26.13
C LEU A 1101 -19.49 -77.11 27.51
N GLY A 1102 -20.63 -77.73 27.82
CA GLY A 1102 -20.85 -78.43 29.10
C GLY A 1102 -20.73 -77.53 30.34
N GLY A 1103 -21.25 -76.30 30.28
CA GLY A 1103 -21.22 -75.33 31.40
C GLY A 1103 -19.87 -74.63 31.62
N LYS A 1104 -18.91 -74.77 30.70
CA LYS A 1104 -17.59 -74.12 30.76
C LYS A 1104 -17.30 -73.33 29.49
N ALA A 1105 -16.63 -72.19 29.64
CA ALA A 1105 -16.20 -71.35 28.53
C ALA A 1105 -14.88 -71.86 27.94
N PHE A 1106 -14.78 -71.81 26.60
CA PHE A 1106 -13.59 -72.14 25.83
C PHE A 1106 -13.34 -71.03 24.81
N VAL A 1107 -12.07 -70.72 24.53
CA VAL A 1107 -11.70 -69.86 23.41
C VAL A 1107 -11.29 -70.76 22.25
N ALA A 1108 -12.04 -70.72 21.16
CA ALA A 1108 -11.75 -71.45 19.93
C ALA A 1108 -11.01 -70.54 18.95
N VAL A 1109 -9.79 -70.93 18.59
CA VAL A 1109 -8.96 -70.20 17.62
C VAL A 1109 -8.81 -71.05 16.37
N ARG A 1110 -9.05 -70.43 15.23
CA ARG A 1110 -8.84 -70.98 13.89
C ARG A 1110 -7.92 -70.04 13.12
N ALA A 1111 -6.83 -70.57 12.58
CA ALA A 1111 -5.99 -69.87 11.62
C ALA A 1111 -5.99 -70.65 10.30
N LEU A 1112 -6.46 -70.01 9.23
CA LEU A 1112 -6.43 -70.52 7.87
C LEU A 1112 -5.11 -70.09 7.22
N ASN A 1113 -4.31 -71.03 6.74
CA ASN A 1113 -3.15 -70.69 5.90
C ASN A 1113 -3.66 -70.25 4.52
N THR A 1114 -3.57 -68.96 4.22
CA THR A 1114 -3.94 -68.39 2.91
C THR A 1114 -2.75 -68.26 1.96
N GLY A 1115 -1.53 -68.55 2.44
CA GLY A 1115 -0.32 -68.52 1.65
C GLY A 1115 -0.13 -69.72 0.73
N GLU A 1116 0.84 -69.62 -0.19
CA GLU A 1116 1.10 -70.63 -1.22
C GLU A 1116 1.94 -71.84 -0.76
N GLN A 1117 2.50 -71.79 0.46
CA GLN A 1117 3.35 -72.84 1.02
C GLN A 1117 2.85 -73.34 2.39
N PRO A 1118 3.17 -74.59 2.79
CA PRO A 1118 2.89 -75.07 4.13
C PRO A 1118 3.64 -74.25 5.19
N ALA A 1119 2.98 -73.95 6.32
CA ALA A 1119 3.56 -73.13 7.39
C ALA A 1119 3.38 -73.79 8.76
N ALA A 1120 4.33 -73.55 9.66
CA ALA A 1120 4.16 -73.84 11.07
C ALA A 1120 3.33 -72.73 11.72
N ILE A 1121 2.19 -73.08 12.32
CA ILE A 1121 1.25 -72.12 12.93
C ILE A 1121 1.11 -72.42 14.42
N GLU A 1122 1.51 -71.48 15.27
CA GLU A 1122 1.26 -71.52 16.71
C GLU A 1122 0.06 -70.65 17.08
N LEU A 1123 -0.97 -71.27 17.65
CA LEU A 1123 -2.11 -70.56 18.23
C LEU A 1123 -1.84 -70.34 19.72
N ALA A 1124 -1.73 -69.10 20.18
CA ALA A 1124 -1.48 -68.76 21.58
C ALA A 1124 -2.62 -67.94 22.20
N THR A 1125 -3.07 -68.38 23.38
CA THR A 1125 -4.07 -67.69 24.21
C THR A 1125 -3.59 -67.62 25.66
N PRO A 1126 -4.15 -66.76 26.52
CA PRO A 1126 -3.87 -66.78 27.96
C PRO A 1126 -4.15 -68.13 28.63
N TYR A 1127 -4.96 -69.00 28.01
CA TYR A 1127 -5.35 -70.31 28.53
C TYR A 1127 -4.49 -71.48 28.01
N GLY A 1128 -3.50 -71.19 27.15
CA GLY A 1128 -2.55 -72.14 26.58
C GLY A 1128 -2.21 -71.85 25.13
N SER A 1129 -1.16 -72.50 24.61
CA SER A 1129 -0.78 -72.45 23.19
C SER A 1129 -0.73 -73.83 22.55
N LYS A 1130 -0.81 -73.87 21.20
CA LYS A 1130 -0.69 -75.09 20.40
C LYS A 1130 -0.03 -74.79 19.06
N LEU A 1131 1.13 -75.42 18.82
CA LEU A 1131 1.83 -75.41 17.54
C LEU A 1131 1.33 -76.54 16.61
N PHE A 1132 1.10 -76.18 15.35
CA PHE A 1132 0.82 -77.05 14.21
C PHE A 1132 1.98 -76.92 13.22
N GLY A 1133 2.86 -77.92 13.13
CA GLY A 1133 4.15 -77.76 12.45
C GLY A 1133 4.12 -77.76 10.91
N ASP A 1134 3.01 -78.12 10.27
CA ASP A 1134 2.94 -78.26 8.80
C ASP A 1134 1.50 -78.07 8.27
N VAL A 1135 0.99 -76.84 8.35
CA VAL A 1135 -0.36 -76.48 7.89
C VAL A 1135 -0.30 -76.12 6.41
N ALA A 1136 -0.80 -76.99 5.54
CA ALA A 1136 -0.80 -76.77 4.10
C ALA A 1136 -1.64 -75.55 3.66
N PRO A 1137 -1.36 -74.96 2.48
CA PRO A 1137 -2.20 -73.93 1.86
C PRO A 1137 -3.68 -74.31 1.83
N GLY A 1138 -4.56 -73.41 2.26
CA GLY A 1138 -6.01 -73.62 2.38
C GLY A 1138 -6.45 -74.51 3.54
N ALA A 1139 -5.52 -75.05 4.34
CA ALA A 1139 -5.83 -75.83 5.55
C ALA A 1139 -5.84 -74.95 6.82
N ASN A 1140 -6.50 -75.44 7.87
CA ASN A 1140 -6.64 -74.70 9.13
C ASN A 1140 -5.86 -75.36 10.27
N ALA A 1141 -5.12 -74.54 11.04
CA ALA A 1141 -4.80 -74.83 12.42
C ALA A 1141 -6.00 -74.47 13.30
N TYR A 1142 -6.45 -75.41 14.14
CA TYR A 1142 -7.61 -75.18 15.00
C TYR A 1142 -7.43 -75.79 16.38
N GLN A 1143 -7.57 -74.97 17.41
CA GLN A 1143 -7.54 -75.42 18.80
C GLN A 1143 -8.58 -74.68 19.63
N SER A 1144 -9.22 -75.40 20.55
CA SER A 1144 -10.09 -74.81 21.57
C SER A 1144 -9.42 -74.94 22.93
N PHE A 1145 -9.20 -73.80 23.59
CA PHE A 1145 -8.52 -73.71 24.88
C PHE A 1145 -9.55 -73.58 25.99
N ALA A 1146 -9.52 -74.48 26.96
CA ALA A 1146 -10.45 -74.48 28.08
C ALA A 1146 -10.07 -73.41 29.10
N THR A 1147 -10.95 -72.43 29.34
CA THR A 1147 -10.69 -71.38 30.35
C THR A 1147 -10.78 -71.91 31.80
N ARG A 1148 -11.39 -73.09 31.97
CA ARG A 1148 -11.75 -73.71 33.26
C ARG A 1148 -12.73 -72.89 34.12
N ALA A 1149 -13.25 -71.78 33.60
CA ALA A 1149 -14.29 -70.95 34.21
C ALA A 1149 -15.64 -71.11 33.47
N ALA A 1150 -16.73 -70.70 34.13
CA ALA A 1150 -18.05 -70.63 33.52
C ALA A 1150 -18.23 -69.39 32.65
N ALA A 1151 -17.36 -68.38 32.74
CA ALA A 1151 -17.36 -67.20 31.90
C ALA A 1151 -15.94 -66.80 31.48
N VAL A 1152 -15.81 -66.12 30.34
CA VAL A 1152 -14.59 -65.53 29.81
C VAL A 1152 -14.90 -64.12 29.32
N GLU A 1153 -14.05 -63.15 29.63
CA GLU A 1153 -14.17 -61.78 29.12
C GLU A 1153 -13.67 -61.68 27.68
N ALA A 1154 -13.97 -60.57 27.00
CA ALA A 1154 -13.44 -60.31 25.67
C ALA A 1154 -11.92 -60.16 25.74
N GLY A 1155 -11.22 -60.62 24.71
CA GLY A 1155 -9.76 -60.53 24.67
C GLY A 1155 -9.22 -60.89 23.31
N GLU A 1156 -7.89 -60.98 23.20
CA GLU A 1156 -7.22 -61.28 21.94
C GLU A 1156 -6.44 -62.59 22.01
N VAL A 1157 -6.20 -63.16 20.84
CA VAL A 1157 -5.31 -64.31 20.65
C VAL A 1157 -4.23 -63.91 19.67
N THR A 1158 -2.99 -64.36 19.91
CA THR A 1158 -1.86 -64.16 19.01
C THR A 1158 -1.61 -65.47 18.26
N VAL A 1159 -1.51 -65.39 16.95
CA VAL A 1159 -1.14 -66.50 16.08
C VAL A 1159 0.19 -66.18 15.43
N THR A 1160 1.18 -67.02 15.67
CA THR A 1160 2.49 -66.91 15.03
C THR A 1160 2.57 -67.88 13.85
N VAL A 1161 3.01 -67.40 12.70
CA VAL A 1161 3.17 -68.17 11.46
C VAL A 1161 4.62 -68.14 11.05
N THR A 1162 5.18 -69.30 10.74
CA THR A 1162 6.55 -69.44 10.28
C THR A 1162 6.55 -70.30 9.02
N THR A 1163 6.91 -69.71 7.88
CA THR A 1163 7.17 -70.45 6.63
C THR A 1163 8.58 -71.04 6.68
N PRO A 1164 8.89 -72.08 5.87
CA PRO A 1164 10.20 -72.74 5.90
C PRO A 1164 11.40 -71.81 5.67
N ASP A 1165 11.20 -70.73 4.92
CA ASP A 1165 12.24 -69.79 4.48
C ASP A 1165 12.06 -68.38 5.07
N GLY A 1166 11.11 -68.16 5.98
CA GLY A 1166 10.73 -66.83 6.49
C GLY A 1166 10.82 -66.67 8.00
N GLU A 1167 11.00 -65.43 8.46
CA GLU A 1167 10.94 -65.06 9.88
C GLU A 1167 9.50 -65.23 10.43
N PRO A 1168 9.33 -65.54 11.73
CA PRO A 1168 8.01 -65.68 12.33
C PRO A 1168 7.21 -64.37 12.28
N GLN A 1169 6.01 -64.41 11.70
CA GLN A 1169 5.08 -63.28 11.65
C GLN A 1169 3.91 -63.50 12.61
N GLN A 1170 3.39 -62.45 13.24
CA GLN A 1170 2.29 -62.54 14.20
C GLN A 1170 1.01 -61.88 13.68
N VAL A 1171 -0.12 -62.53 13.91
CA VAL A 1171 -1.47 -62.01 13.63
C VAL A 1171 -2.30 -62.12 14.89
N THR A 1172 -2.90 -61.02 15.33
CA THR A 1172 -3.84 -61.02 16.45
C THR A 1172 -5.29 -61.10 15.97
N ALA A 1173 -6.15 -61.72 16.76
CA ALA A 1173 -7.59 -61.72 16.55
C ALA A 1173 -8.34 -61.61 17.88
N ALA A 1174 -9.31 -60.71 17.93
CA ALA A 1174 -10.18 -60.55 19.09
C ALA A 1174 -11.27 -61.64 19.15
N TYR A 1175 -11.71 -61.96 20.37
CA TYR A 1175 -12.92 -62.74 20.65
C TYR A 1175 -13.76 -62.03 21.72
N ASP A 1176 -15.08 -62.11 21.59
CA ASP A 1176 -16.01 -61.49 22.53
C ASP A 1176 -16.12 -62.26 23.86
N ALA A 1177 -16.60 -61.57 24.90
CA ALA A 1177 -16.93 -62.19 26.18
C ALA A 1177 -18.05 -63.23 26.03
N ALA A 1178 -17.96 -64.34 26.78
CA ALA A 1178 -19.03 -65.35 26.85
C ALA A 1178 -19.21 -65.89 28.26
N ALA A 1179 -20.47 -66.02 28.71
CA ALA A 1179 -20.84 -66.64 29.98
C ALA A 1179 -21.75 -67.86 29.74
N CYS A 1180 -21.36 -68.99 30.31
CA CYS A 1180 -21.99 -70.30 30.13
C CYS A 1180 -22.86 -70.64 31.33
N SER A 1181 -24.15 -70.80 31.09
CA SER A 1181 -25.15 -71.24 32.06
C SER A 1181 -25.13 -72.75 32.31
#